data_AF-A0A1G1BH58-F1
#
_entry.id   AF-A0A1G1BH58-F1
#
_cell.length_a   1.000
_cell.length_b   1.000
_cell.length_c   1.000
_cell.angle_alpha   90.00
_cell.angle_beta   90.00
_cell.angle_gamma   90.00
#
_symmetry.space_group_name_H-M   'P 1'
#
loop_
_entity.id
_entity.type
_entity.pdbx_description
1 polymer ?
#
loop_
_entity_poly.entity_id
_entity_poly.type
_entity_poly.pdbx_seq_one_letter_code
_entity_poly.pdbx_strand_id
1 'polypeptide(L)'
;MNEKTAEHLIKNATKALAVLLALILFISCNGADKEFSGESGQPSEVWFKQTSVDLGAKIKMIDEGNGLAISRGKGENVKGKVLKFDNGKWNAVSEHDYSDFPFITQHDSNSFWWVIHETHYGRYKPRLYYLSGNTKKEIPLPPVMWDNIDYAMWSAISVLQNGEAWIVGQQGNIIHYDGAKWTSQFSPVKRRGNENYSAGDLHDVQMISENTGWAVGKQGIILKYENSKWNRFESPTTDELKSVSMVDENYGWIVGDRGTILKYENEKWIKVENNFRVTLNAVKTVSKSKAWIAGARSTLLEFKNGNWIENTAIKNFEDSFISLDAVKAKDGVYKLWVIGDNGIYTNSQSLKFSFTDVTANVSLRKEGRAGIFRDFDNDDFPDLATILEDGPPVIFRNQNGNLFSEVTRDYSSQKPGIAQTISSADFDNDGNADLIEILDDVNNKLSFGTGGFEFREVNTGDYIHPKFIQTDLNLSTSQAADFDNDGNLDLYFSNYNFDDMLFRNNGVGKFEDVFDKSGIKKIINHRSYGTTLSDFNCDGLIDVLVTYKLAENNQHIYLFINKGGFKFEIKEDRNFYTDKAPTAYASISNDFNNDGFPDLVIFNHEYNLQFLLNDGKANFTDVTATVGFTEKFFHPEPSGGVIATADVNNDGWLDLFIGSRLFLNSPELQFTEVGKSVGVDFTGNPTFTDYDNDGDIDLFIGSSREALGKGDRTTLYRNNLAEKNYIKVKLSGDVSNRNAIGAKVYLLGFDKDGTNVYKTLRQNGIGSNSLSQEDYSVIHFGIDPGLKYQVKVVFPSGIEKIVTAERNTTVEVNESSFLQSTLVLAKKSFERTLLLIDWKTETFKLFIILLILTSVFFYGRKTKVKKLTYHVYIGLFFLVFYLLLVHLNITKPQFVSSLISIGSTSLFAFGFVFAAVRYVEIKESSYISHFKLLEILGEGGMGKVYKATDKQDGKTVAVKILNAHLLKDEENRRRLASEGRLLSSLNHPNIVKVLEFGETAEHSFVAMEYLSGGTLHEFIEKNYPLNEEKVIEITKQICSGLRTIHSNDIIHRDLKSQNIMFDEAGNVRIMDFGLSKSPLVSTMTTLGTVVGTLGFVAPEQVTNINVDHRVDIFSLGVILYQMLTNKLPFNGENEIALIHSIFNTVPPHPSEINNAISPKFEALVLRCLEKNVEKRFQTVQEIIESLG
;
A
#
# COMPACT_ATOMS: atom_id res chain seq x y z
N MET A 1 -49.49 38.20 20.15
CA MET A 1 -48.02 38.19 20.00
C MET A 1 -47.75 38.65 18.57
N ASN A 2 -47.07 39.79 18.38
CA ASN A 2 -47.00 40.46 17.07
C ASN A 2 -46.07 39.71 16.10
N GLU A 3 -46.39 39.76 14.79
CA GLU A 3 -45.64 39.11 13.70
C GLU A 3 -44.14 39.41 13.72
N LYS A 4 -43.74 40.63 14.11
CA LYS A 4 -42.31 40.98 14.26
C LYS A 4 -41.62 40.26 15.42
N THR A 5 -42.36 39.87 16.46
CA THR A 5 -41.83 39.07 17.58
C THR A 5 -41.71 37.59 17.18
N ALA A 6 -42.64 37.09 16.36
CA ALA A 6 -42.58 35.74 15.81
C ALA A 6 -41.46 35.57 14.77
N GLU A 7 -41.26 36.53 13.85
CA GLU A 7 -40.12 36.50 12.92
C GLU A 7 -38.78 36.58 13.66
N HIS A 8 -38.68 37.38 14.73
CA HIS A 8 -37.44 37.47 15.51
C HIS A 8 -37.15 36.18 16.30
N LEU A 9 -38.20 35.53 16.84
CA LEU A 9 -38.11 34.21 17.47
C LEU A 9 -37.77 33.11 16.47
N ILE A 10 -38.32 33.14 15.25
CA ILE A 10 -38.02 32.16 14.20
C ILE A 10 -36.60 32.33 13.66
N LYS A 11 -36.11 33.58 13.50
CA LYS A 11 -34.72 33.86 13.05
C LYS A 11 -33.67 33.50 14.10
N ASN A 12 -33.99 33.70 15.38
CA ASN A 12 -33.12 33.27 16.48
C ASN A 12 -33.21 31.76 16.73
N ALA A 13 -34.37 31.14 16.52
CA ALA A 13 -34.53 29.69 16.56
C ALA A 13 -33.81 29.00 15.40
N THR A 14 -33.81 29.55 14.18
CA THR A 14 -33.03 29.01 13.06
C THR A 14 -31.53 29.21 13.25
N LYS A 15 -31.07 30.31 13.85
CA LYS A 15 -29.67 30.47 14.24
C LYS A 15 -29.26 29.54 15.39
N ALA A 16 -30.12 29.35 16.39
CA ALA A 16 -29.89 28.41 17.48
C ALA A 16 -29.92 26.96 16.97
N LEU A 17 -30.82 26.62 16.04
CA LEU A 17 -30.90 25.32 15.39
C LEU A 17 -29.71 25.08 14.46
N ALA A 18 -29.21 26.10 13.74
CA ALA A 18 -28.01 26.00 12.92
C ALA A 18 -26.72 25.87 13.75
N VAL A 19 -26.66 26.51 14.92
CA VAL A 19 -25.57 26.33 15.90
C VAL A 19 -25.69 24.97 16.60
N LEU A 20 -26.90 24.49 16.89
CA LEU A 20 -27.15 23.15 17.43
C LEU A 20 -26.85 22.07 16.39
N LEU A 21 -27.17 22.29 15.10
CA LEU A 21 -26.80 21.43 13.98
C LEU A 21 -25.30 21.47 13.72
N ALA A 22 -24.64 22.62 13.85
CA ALA A 22 -23.19 22.71 13.77
C ALA A 22 -22.49 22.02 14.96
N LEU A 23 -23.06 22.10 16.17
CA LEU A 23 -22.60 21.36 17.35
C LEU A 23 -22.91 19.86 17.24
N ILE A 24 -24.05 19.46 16.70
CA ILE A 24 -24.41 18.06 16.45
C ILE A 24 -23.54 17.49 15.30
N LEU A 25 -23.20 18.28 14.28
CA LEU A 25 -22.26 17.90 13.23
C LEU A 25 -20.81 17.86 13.75
N PHE A 26 -20.44 18.72 14.72
CA PHE A 26 -19.14 18.63 15.42
C PHE A 26 -19.08 17.46 16.41
N ILE A 27 -20.20 17.05 17.01
CA ILE A 27 -20.30 15.92 17.94
C ILE A 27 -20.49 14.59 17.18
N SER A 28 -21.02 14.63 15.95
CA SER A 28 -21.26 13.45 15.10
C SER A 28 -20.15 13.18 14.06
N CYS A 29 -19.07 13.97 14.07
CA CYS A 29 -17.81 13.64 13.38
C CYS A 29 -16.79 12.91 14.27
N ASN A 30 -17.15 12.55 15.51
CA ASN A 30 -16.38 11.63 16.34
C ASN A 30 -17.20 10.35 16.52
N GLY A 31 -17.02 9.36 15.64
CA GLY A 31 -17.75 8.11 15.78
C GLY A 31 -17.75 7.23 14.54
N ALA A 32 -16.57 6.94 14.00
CA ALA A 32 -16.32 5.75 13.20
C ALA A 32 -14.87 5.30 13.39
N ASP A 33 -14.41 5.26 14.64
CA ASP A 33 -13.35 4.33 15.02
C ASP A 33 -13.93 2.93 14.81
N LYS A 34 -13.56 2.29 13.71
CA LYS A 34 -13.60 0.84 13.66
C LYS A 34 -12.64 0.38 14.75
N GLU A 35 -13.19 -0.06 15.87
CA GLU A 35 -12.50 -0.97 16.79
C GLU A 35 -12.11 -2.21 15.99
N PHE A 36 -10.94 -2.16 15.36
CA PHE A 36 -10.05 -3.30 15.40
C PHE A 36 -9.90 -3.64 16.87
N SER A 37 -10.38 -4.81 17.28
CA SER A 37 -9.96 -5.42 18.54
C SER A 37 -8.49 -5.82 18.44
N GLY A 38 -7.61 -4.83 18.23
CA GLY A 38 -6.28 -4.86 18.80
C GLY A 38 -6.48 -4.48 20.25
N GLU A 39 -6.12 -5.37 21.17
CA GLU A 39 -5.79 -4.94 22.52
C GLU A 39 -4.97 -3.65 22.39
N SER A 40 -5.25 -2.62 23.19
CA SER A 40 -4.32 -1.55 23.45
C SER A 40 -3.11 -2.14 24.19
N GLY A 41 -2.38 -3.00 23.47
CA GLY A 41 -1.10 -3.52 23.84
C GLY A 41 -0.21 -2.31 23.97
N GLN A 42 0.49 -2.24 25.09
CA GLN A 42 1.73 -1.48 25.13
C GLN A 42 2.49 -1.75 23.82
N PRO A 43 3.09 -0.73 23.17
CA PRO A 43 3.89 -0.96 21.97
C PRO A 43 4.81 -2.14 22.28
N SER A 44 4.71 -3.19 21.46
CA SER A 44 5.56 -4.36 21.59
C SER A 44 6.99 -3.86 21.71
N GLU A 45 7.65 -4.22 22.81
CA GLU A 45 9.04 -3.84 23.07
C GLU A 45 9.88 -4.11 21.81
N VAL A 46 10.42 -3.06 21.19
CA VAL A 46 11.21 -3.19 19.95
C VAL A 46 12.61 -3.68 20.30
N TRP A 47 13.09 -4.67 19.56
CA TRP A 47 14.42 -5.24 19.72
C TRP A 47 15.30 -4.94 18.52
N PHE A 48 16.58 -4.78 18.78
CA PHE A 48 17.56 -4.35 17.80
C PHE A 48 18.77 -5.27 17.78
N LYS A 49 19.27 -5.60 16.60
CA LYS A 49 20.55 -6.29 16.42
C LYS A 49 21.67 -5.25 16.37
N GLN A 50 22.54 -5.22 17.39
CA GLN A 50 23.63 -4.24 17.50
C GLN A 50 24.89 -4.63 16.71
N THR A 51 25.16 -5.93 16.59
CA THR A 51 26.32 -6.43 15.85
C THR A 51 26.19 -7.93 15.56
N SER A 52 26.80 -8.38 14.46
CA SER A 52 26.95 -9.80 14.15
C SER A 52 28.13 -10.40 14.90
N VAL A 53 28.00 -11.67 15.34
CA VAL A 53 29.08 -12.40 16.02
C VAL A 53 29.25 -13.81 15.45
N ASP A 54 30.48 -14.33 15.56
CA ASP A 54 30.83 -15.69 15.12
C ASP A 54 30.68 -16.69 16.28
N LEU A 55 29.48 -17.28 16.42
CA LEU A 55 29.10 -18.17 17.53
C LEU A 55 29.26 -17.47 18.88
N GLY A 56 28.30 -16.63 19.27
CA GLY A 56 28.35 -15.94 20.56
C GLY A 56 28.35 -16.89 21.76
N ALA A 57 28.92 -16.44 22.89
CA ALA A 57 29.05 -17.28 24.08
C ALA A 57 28.52 -16.62 25.36
N LYS A 58 29.13 -15.52 25.79
CA LYS A 58 28.74 -14.84 27.04
C LYS A 58 28.74 -13.33 26.85
N ILE A 59 27.82 -12.67 27.55
CA ILE A 59 27.66 -11.22 27.59
C ILE A 59 27.50 -10.74 29.04
N LYS A 60 28.11 -9.59 29.36
CA LYS A 60 28.12 -9.00 30.69
C LYS A 60 28.12 -7.49 30.56
N MET A 61 27.15 -6.84 31.19
CA MET A 61 26.96 -5.40 31.16
C MET A 61 27.18 -4.82 32.55
N ILE A 62 27.92 -3.70 32.62
CA ILE A 62 28.15 -2.95 33.86
C ILE A 62 27.07 -1.87 33.98
N ASP A 63 26.88 -1.11 32.91
CA ASP A 63 25.92 -0.03 32.77
C ASP A 63 25.45 0.09 31.31
N GLU A 64 24.66 1.11 31.01
CA GLU A 64 24.11 1.35 29.66
C GLU A 64 25.16 1.72 28.60
N GLY A 65 26.39 2.07 29.00
CA GLY A 65 27.48 2.46 28.11
C GLY A 65 28.69 1.53 28.14
N ASN A 66 28.77 0.61 29.10
CA ASN A 66 29.93 -0.26 29.35
C ASN A 66 29.54 -1.74 29.47
N GLY A 67 30.19 -2.57 28.66
CA GLY A 67 29.95 -4.01 28.64
C GLY A 67 31.07 -4.79 27.97
N LEU A 68 31.04 -6.12 28.15
CA LEU A 68 31.93 -7.05 27.46
C LEU A 68 31.10 -8.23 26.93
N ALA A 69 31.46 -8.71 25.75
CA ALA A 69 30.92 -9.92 25.14
C ALA A 69 32.06 -10.74 24.55
N ILE A 70 31.87 -12.05 24.45
CA ILE A 70 32.86 -12.96 23.87
C ILE A 70 32.18 -13.97 22.95
N SER A 71 32.83 -14.26 21.82
CA SER A 71 32.40 -15.30 20.87
C SER A 71 33.37 -16.48 20.83
N ARG A 72 32.92 -17.63 20.32
CA ARG A 72 33.68 -18.88 20.24
C ARG A 72 34.60 -18.90 19.02
N GLY A 73 34.23 -18.24 17.93
CA GLY A 73 34.85 -18.40 16.61
C GLY A 73 34.32 -19.64 15.88
N LYS A 74 34.60 -19.78 14.58
CA LYS A 74 34.19 -20.95 13.76
C LYS A 74 35.35 -21.84 13.28
N GLY A 75 36.58 -21.58 13.73
CA GLY A 75 37.76 -22.38 13.41
C GLY A 75 38.93 -21.56 12.88
N GLU A 76 39.85 -22.19 12.14
CA GLU A 76 41.13 -21.59 11.71
C GLU A 76 40.97 -20.29 10.88
N ASN A 77 39.89 -20.18 10.10
CA ASN A 77 39.65 -19.02 9.23
C ASN A 77 38.76 -17.94 9.87
N VAL A 78 38.11 -18.23 11.00
CA VAL A 78 37.16 -17.31 11.66
C VAL A 78 37.40 -17.34 13.17
N LYS A 79 38.20 -16.37 13.62
CA LYS A 79 38.61 -16.22 15.02
C LYS A 79 37.46 -15.77 15.91
N GLY A 80 37.48 -16.24 17.17
CA GLY A 80 36.64 -15.71 18.23
C GLY A 80 37.09 -14.29 18.62
N LYS A 81 36.14 -13.48 19.09
CA LYS A 81 36.36 -12.07 19.39
C LYS A 81 35.92 -11.76 20.82
N VAL A 82 36.69 -10.94 21.50
CA VAL A 82 36.28 -10.22 22.71
C VAL A 82 35.85 -8.83 22.29
N LEU A 83 34.58 -8.54 22.49
CA LEU A 83 33.94 -7.28 22.13
C LEU A 83 33.71 -6.45 23.39
N LYS A 84 34.11 -5.19 23.35
CA LYS A 84 33.81 -4.22 24.40
C LYS A 84 32.72 -3.27 23.90
N PHE A 85 31.70 -3.08 24.72
CA PHE A 85 30.68 -2.08 24.46
C PHE A 85 31.13 -0.75 25.06
N ASP A 86 31.28 0.26 24.21
CA ASP A 86 31.64 1.62 24.58
C ASP A 86 30.67 2.58 23.87
N ASN A 87 29.85 3.30 24.65
CA ASN A 87 28.94 4.36 24.16
C ASN A 87 28.06 3.97 22.96
N GLY A 88 27.36 2.83 23.05
CA GLY A 88 26.40 2.42 22.02
C GLY A 88 26.98 1.51 20.94
N LYS A 89 28.29 1.26 20.92
CA LYS A 89 28.95 0.44 19.89
C LYS A 89 29.78 -0.70 20.49
N TRP A 90 29.69 -1.87 19.87
CA TRP A 90 30.57 -3.00 20.14
C TRP A 90 31.85 -2.91 19.30
N ASN A 91 33.01 -2.94 19.96
CA ASN A 91 34.32 -2.90 19.31
C ASN A 91 35.16 -4.11 19.73
N ALA A 92 35.84 -4.75 18.78
CA ALA A 92 36.75 -5.84 19.09
C ALA A 92 38.02 -5.32 19.80
N VAL A 93 38.29 -5.85 20.99
CA VAL A 93 39.47 -5.50 21.79
C VAL A 93 40.51 -6.62 21.85
N SER A 94 40.13 -7.85 21.49
CA SER A 94 41.02 -9.01 21.37
C SER A 94 40.41 -10.03 20.43
N GLU A 95 41.25 -10.79 19.71
CA GLU A 95 40.85 -11.98 18.96
C GLU A 95 41.53 -13.22 19.56
N HIS A 96 40.95 -14.39 19.32
CA HIS A 96 41.51 -15.69 19.73
C HIS A 96 41.05 -16.80 18.78
N ASP A 97 41.75 -17.93 18.77
CA ASP A 97 41.32 -19.10 18.00
C ASP A 97 40.05 -19.72 18.62
N TYR A 98 39.47 -20.71 17.95
CA TYR A 98 38.25 -21.38 18.42
C TYR A 98 38.34 -21.79 19.90
N SER A 99 37.35 -21.38 20.68
CA SER A 99 37.22 -21.73 22.11
C SER A 99 35.86 -22.34 22.38
N ASP A 100 35.84 -23.52 22.97
CA ASP A 100 34.60 -24.26 23.24
C ASP A 100 33.74 -23.62 24.34
N PHE A 101 34.30 -23.18 25.47
CA PHE A 101 33.49 -22.58 26.55
C PHE A 101 34.06 -21.25 27.04
N PRO A 102 34.22 -20.24 26.17
CA PRO A 102 34.67 -18.95 26.62
C PRO A 102 33.60 -18.31 27.52
N PHE A 103 34.04 -17.71 28.61
CA PHE A 103 33.14 -17.04 29.54
C PHE A 103 33.75 -15.77 30.09
N ILE A 104 32.88 -14.89 30.56
CA ILE A 104 33.23 -13.56 31.08
C ILE A 104 32.52 -13.33 32.41
N THR A 105 33.12 -12.49 33.24
CA THR A 105 32.50 -12.01 34.48
C THR A 105 32.97 -10.60 34.80
N GLN A 106 32.21 -9.92 35.65
CA GLN A 106 32.52 -8.60 36.15
C GLN A 106 33.23 -8.74 37.50
N HIS A 107 34.31 -7.99 37.70
CA HIS A 107 34.97 -7.89 39.01
C HIS A 107 34.55 -6.62 39.76
N ASP A 108 34.65 -5.46 39.10
CA ASP A 108 34.21 -4.17 39.65
C ASP A 108 33.57 -3.30 38.55
N SER A 109 33.33 -2.01 38.82
CA SER A 109 32.71 -1.10 37.86
C SER A 109 33.55 -0.81 36.61
N ASN A 110 34.84 -1.18 36.60
CA ASN A 110 35.79 -0.82 35.54
C ASN A 110 36.60 -2.01 35.02
N SER A 111 36.31 -3.24 35.45
CA SER A 111 37.10 -4.40 35.09
C SER A 111 36.31 -5.68 34.85
N PHE A 112 36.79 -6.43 33.86
CA PHE A 112 36.25 -7.70 33.43
C PHE A 112 37.32 -8.79 33.48
N TRP A 113 36.87 -10.00 33.76
CA TRP A 113 37.70 -11.20 33.68
C TRP A 113 37.09 -12.11 32.61
N TRP A 114 37.93 -12.76 31.81
CA TRP A 114 37.46 -13.74 30.84
C TRP A 114 38.41 -14.91 30.68
N VAL A 115 37.85 -16.05 30.32
CA VAL A 115 38.60 -17.26 30.02
C VAL A 115 38.37 -17.68 28.59
N ILE A 116 39.45 -18.08 27.93
CA ILE A 116 39.43 -18.79 26.64
C ILE A 116 40.21 -20.10 26.77
N HIS A 117 39.85 -21.07 25.94
CA HIS A 117 40.55 -22.35 25.83
C HIS A 117 41.27 -22.39 24.49
N GLU A 118 42.55 -22.03 24.49
CA GLU A 118 43.37 -22.10 23.27
C GLU A 118 43.68 -23.56 22.95
N THR A 119 43.55 -23.93 21.68
CA THR A 119 44.00 -25.25 21.20
C THR A 119 45.42 -25.12 20.67
N HIS A 120 46.41 -25.70 21.36
CA HIS A 120 47.81 -25.64 20.95
C HIS A 120 48.35 -27.06 20.77
N TYR A 121 48.77 -27.40 19.54
CA TYR A 121 49.18 -28.77 19.14
C TYR A 121 48.13 -29.84 19.46
N GLY A 122 46.85 -29.53 19.28
CA GLY A 122 45.75 -30.44 19.56
C GLY A 122 45.45 -30.63 21.06
N ARG A 123 45.97 -29.76 21.93
CA ARG A 123 45.70 -29.78 23.38
C ARG A 123 45.00 -28.50 23.82
N TYR A 124 44.00 -28.64 24.69
CA TYR A 124 43.33 -27.50 25.30
C TYR A 124 44.20 -26.85 26.37
N LYS A 125 44.32 -25.52 26.37
CA LYS A 125 44.99 -24.76 27.42
C LYS A 125 44.12 -23.57 27.86
N PRO A 126 43.52 -23.61 29.06
CA PRO A 126 42.73 -22.49 29.55
C PRO A 126 43.63 -21.31 29.91
N ARG A 127 43.22 -20.10 29.51
CA ARG A 127 43.87 -18.84 29.88
C ARG A 127 42.85 -17.87 30.44
N LEU A 128 43.14 -17.31 31.60
CA LEU A 128 42.35 -16.27 32.23
C LEU A 128 43.00 -14.92 32.02
N TYR A 129 42.21 -13.98 31.54
CA TYR A 129 42.62 -12.60 31.32
C TYR A 129 41.80 -11.66 32.18
N TYR A 130 42.46 -10.58 32.59
CA TYR A 130 41.93 -9.43 33.28
C TYR A 130 42.02 -8.23 32.35
N LEU A 131 40.94 -7.46 32.25
CA LEU A 131 40.89 -6.19 31.53
C LEU A 131 40.39 -5.10 32.46
N SER A 132 41.16 -4.02 32.58
CA SER A 132 40.76 -2.80 33.24
C SER A 132 41.12 -1.60 32.36
N GLY A 133 40.11 -0.81 32.01
CA GLY A 133 40.21 0.14 30.90
C GLY A 133 40.63 -0.59 29.62
N ASN A 134 41.79 -0.23 29.06
CA ASN A 134 42.38 -0.87 27.88
C ASN A 134 43.56 -1.80 28.21
N THR A 135 43.86 -2.02 29.49
CA THR A 135 45.02 -2.83 29.91
C THR A 135 44.61 -4.28 30.10
N LYS A 136 45.14 -5.18 29.25
CA LYS A 136 44.97 -6.63 29.34
C LYS A 136 46.14 -7.27 30.10
N LYS A 137 45.84 -8.12 31.09
CA LYS A 137 46.83 -8.90 31.85
C LYS A 137 46.38 -10.36 31.98
N GLU A 138 47.30 -11.31 31.84
CA GLU A 138 47.01 -12.73 32.10
C GLU A 138 47.12 -13.05 33.59
N ILE A 139 46.13 -13.76 34.14
CA ILE A 139 46.15 -14.36 35.48
C ILE A 139 46.37 -15.86 35.30
N PRO A 140 47.51 -16.43 35.72
CA PRO A 140 47.80 -17.85 35.50
C PRO A 140 46.78 -18.75 36.20
N LEU A 141 46.19 -19.68 35.44
CA LEU A 141 45.35 -20.76 35.99
C LEU A 141 46.21 -21.98 36.35
N PRO A 142 45.88 -22.71 37.43
CA PRO A 142 46.58 -23.93 37.78
C PRO A 142 46.33 -25.02 36.72
N PRO A 143 47.32 -25.89 36.44
CA PRO A 143 47.13 -27.01 35.53
C PRO A 143 46.19 -28.03 36.17
N VAL A 144 44.96 -28.12 35.66
CA VAL A 144 44.02 -29.18 36.00
C VAL A 144 43.84 -30.03 34.76
N MET A 145 44.16 -31.32 34.86
CA MET A 145 44.19 -32.23 33.72
C MET A 145 42.85 -32.96 33.57
N TRP A 146 42.32 -33.03 32.35
CA TRP A 146 41.16 -33.85 31.94
C TRP A 146 41.55 -35.33 31.82
N ASP A 147 42.71 -35.59 31.23
CA ASP A 147 43.35 -36.90 31.14
C ASP A 147 44.89 -36.75 31.17
N ASN A 148 45.64 -37.76 30.74
CA ASN A 148 47.11 -37.70 30.77
C ASN A 148 47.71 -36.70 29.76
N ILE A 149 46.90 -36.08 28.89
CA ILE A 149 47.33 -35.32 27.72
C ILE A 149 46.67 -33.92 27.70
N ASP A 150 45.39 -33.81 28.05
CA ASP A 150 44.58 -32.59 27.94
C ASP A 150 44.24 -31.92 29.28
N TYR A 151 44.09 -30.59 29.26
CA TYR A 151 43.61 -29.83 30.41
C TYR A 151 42.09 -29.89 30.50
N ALA A 152 41.56 -29.90 31.72
CA ALA A 152 40.13 -29.77 31.98
C ALA A 152 39.63 -28.40 31.53
N MET A 153 38.48 -28.41 30.86
CA MET A 153 37.83 -27.19 30.42
C MET A 153 36.99 -26.62 31.55
N TRP A 154 37.18 -25.33 31.78
CA TRP A 154 36.35 -24.52 32.67
C TRP A 154 35.06 -24.08 31.96
N SER A 155 33.98 -23.94 32.72
CA SER A 155 32.66 -23.58 32.18
C SER A 155 32.16 -22.22 32.67
N ALA A 156 32.50 -21.83 33.90
CA ALA A 156 32.05 -20.59 34.50
C ALA A 156 32.95 -20.10 35.63
N ILE A 157 32.83 -18.81 35.94
CA ILE A 157 33.55 -18.12 37.01
C ILE A 157 32.61 -17.15 37.73
N SER A 158 32.71 -17.11 39.06
CA SER A 158 32.09 -16.09 39.89
C SER A 158 33.18 -15.31 40.63
N VAL A 159 33.12 -13.99 40.57
CA VAL A 159 34.08 -13.09 41.23
C VAL A 159 33.31 -12.18 42.17
N LEU A 160 33.78 -12.02 43.40
CA LEU A 160 33.25 -11.09 44.40
C LEU A 160 33.97 -9.74 44.32
N GLN A 161 33.37 -8.69 44.88
CA GLN A 161 33.94 -7.33 44.86
C GLN A 161 35.29 -7.21 45.58
N ASN A 162 35.57 -8.11 46.54
CA ASN A 162 36.85 -8.17 47.24
C ASN A 162 37.97 -8.82 46.40
N GLY A 163 37.67 -9.31 45.20
CA GLY A 163 38.60 -9.98 44.29
C GLY A 163 38.71 -11.50 44.47
N GLU A 164 37.99 -12.10 45.42
CA GLU A 164 37.91 -13.56 45.53
C GLU A 164 37.10 -14.15 44.37
N ALA A 165 37.52 -15.31 43.87
CA ALA A 165 36.90 -15.93 42.70
C ALA A 165 36.79 -17.46 42.78
N TRP A 166 35.76 -18.02 42.19
CA TRP A 166 35.52 -19.46 42.08
C TRP A 166 35.32 -19.83 40.62
N ILE A 167 36.02 -20.86 40.15
CA ILE A 167 35.85 -21.42 38.80
C ILE A 167 35.39 -22.86 38.93
N VAL A 168 34.42 -23.23 38.10
CA VAL A 168 33.90 -24.59 37.98
C VAL A 168 34.05 -25.09 36.55
N GLY A 169 34.12 -26.40 36.38
CA GLY A 169 34.27 -26.98 35.04
C GLY A 169 34.01 -28.48 34.97
N GLN A 170 34.62 -29.07 33.95
CA GLN A 170 34.52 -30.49 33.64
C GLN A 170 34.94 -31.39 34.80
N GLN A 171 34.34 -32.59 34.86
CA GLN A 171 34.61 -33.64 35.85
C GLN A 171 34.40 -33.19 37.31
N GLY A 172 33.61 -32.15 37.52
CA GLY A 172 33.34 -31.59 38.84
C GLY A 172 34.52 -30.83 39.45
N ASN A 173 35.47 -30.37 38.64
CA ASN A 173 36.60 -29.58 39.14
C ASN A 173 36.14 -28.20 39.62
N ILE A 174 36.65 -27.80 40.80
CA ILE A 174 36.37 -26.50 41.42
C ILE A 174 37.70 -25.93 41.95
N ILE A 175 37.99 -24.68 41.62
CA ILE A 175 39.14 -23.94 42.15
C ILE A 175 38.71 -22.59 42.73
N HIS A 176 39.42 -22.12 43.76
CA HIS A 176 39.15 -20.86 44.47
C HIS A 176 40.41 -19.98 44.46
N TYR A 177 40.21 -18.68 44.23
CA TYR A 177 41.21 -17.63 44.25
C TYR A 177 41.03 -16.78 45.50
N ASP A 178 42.04 -16.73 46.35
CA ASP A 178 42.06 -16.00 47.62
C ASP A 178 42.54 -14.54 47.49
N GLY A 179 42.61 -14.01 46.26
CA GLY A 179 43.22 -12.71 45.96
C GLY A 179 44.71 -12.78 45.61
N ALA A 180 45.40 -13.90 45.91
CA ALA A 180 46.82 -14.09 45.61
C ALA A 180 47.12 -15.35 44.77
N LYS A 181 46.41 -16.46 45.00
CA LYS A 181 46.67 -17.75 44.33
C LYS A 181 45.40 -18.58 44.15
N TRP A 182 45.43 -19.45 43.14
CA TRP A 182 44.39 -20.46 42.92
C TRP A 182 44.67 -21.74 43.72
N THR A 183 43.63 -22.29 44.33
CA THR A 183 43.68 -23.55 45.08
C THR A 183 42.55 -24.50 44.67
N SER A 184 42.82 -25.80 44.58
CA SER A 184 41.79 -26.81 44.30
C SER A 184 40.88 -27.00 45.50
N GLN A 185 39.59 -26.99 45.25
CA GLN A 185 38.56 -27.23 46.26
C GLN A 185 38.06 -28.68 46.20
N PHE A 186 37.56 -29.18 47.33
CA PHE A 186 36.82 -30.44 47.35
C PHE A 186 35.51 -30.28 46.57
N SER A 187 35.19 -31.26 45.74
CA SER A 187 33.92 -31.32 45.02
C SER A 187 33.23 -32.66 45.28
N PRO A 188 31.97 -32.66 45.74
CA PRO A 188 31.22 -33.88 46.03
C PRO A 188 30.81 -34.66 44.77
N VAL A 189 30.97 -34.03 43.60
CA VAL A 189 30.67 -34.61 42.28
C VAL A 189 31.93 -34.80 41.44
N LYS A 190 33.11 -34.74 42.08
CA LYS A 190 34.37 -35.01 41.39
C LYS A 190 34.39 -36.46 40.91
N ARG A 191 34.58 -36.63 39.60
CA ARG A 191 34.54 -37.93 38.94
C ARG A 191 35.49 -38.95 39.60
N ARG A 192 35.02 -40.19 39.78
CA ARG A 192 35.85 -41.32 40.23
C ARG A 192 36.00 -42.36 39.12
N GLY A 193 37.19 -42.41 38.50
CA GLY A 193 37.68 -43.50 37.63
C GLY A 193 36.71 -44.02 36.56
N ASN A 194 35.81 -44.94 36.93
CA ASN A 194 34.95 -45.71 36.04
C ASN A 194 33.62 -45.02 35.66
N GLU A 195 33.37 -43.80 36.14
CA GLU A 195 32.16 -43.03 35.79
C GLU A 195 32.26 -42.45 34.37
N ASN A 196 31.11 -42.18 33.74
CA ASN A 196 31.01 -41.52 32.43
C ASN A 196 31.85 -40.23 32.42
N TYR A 197 32.56 -39.95 31.33
CA TYR A 197 33.51 -38.82 31.23
C TYR A 197 32.86 -37.46 31.51
N SER A 198 31.56 -37.33 31.25
CA SER A 198 30.78 -36.12 31.53
C SER A 198 30.00 -36.16 32.85
N ALA A 199 30.10 -37.23 33.64
CA ALA A 199 29.44 -37.31 34.94
C ALA A 199 30.15 -36.34 35.90
N GLY A 200 29.41 -35.35 36.40
CA GLY A 200 29.94 -34.34 37.31
C GLY A 200 30.28 -32.99 36.66
N ASP A 201 30.14 -32.83 35.34
CA ASP A 201 30.37 -31.53 34.69
C ASP A 201 29.50 -30.44 35.29
N LEU A 202 30.13 -29.33 35.70
CA LEU A 202 29.47 -28.12 36.18
C LEU A 202 29.42 -27.09 35.05
N HIS A 203 28.27 -26.44 34.89
CA HIS A 203 28.01 -25.47 33.82
C HIS A 203 28.06 -24.02 34.29
N ASP A 204 27.60 -23.74 35.52
CA ASP A 204 27.53 -22.38 36.03
C ASP A 204 27.80 -22.33 37.54
N VAL A 205 28.29 -21.19 38.01
CA VAL A 205 28.58 -20.92 39.43
C VAL A 205 28.26 -19.46 39.75
N GLN A 206 27.59 -19.24 40.88
CA GLN A 206 27.38 -17.91 41.41
C GLN A 206 27.61 -17.89 42.92
N MET A 207 28.49 -17.00 43.35
CA MET A 207 28.74 -16.70 44.75
C MET A 207 27.94 -15.48 45.16
N ILE A 208 27.28 -15.57 46.31
CA ILE A 208 26.51 -14.48 46.91
C ILE A 208 27.39 -13.73 47.91
N SER A 209 28.22 -14.47 48.65
CA SER A 209 29.19 -13.97 49.62
C SER A 209 30.40 -14.90 49.68
N GLU A 210 31.40 -14.55 50.49
CA GLU A 210 32.56 -15.41 50.78
C GLU A 210 32.20 -16.77 51.39
N ASN A 211 30.98 -16.90 51.94
CA ASN A 211 30.52 -18.10 52.65
C ASN A 211 29.32 -18.79 52.02
N THR A 212 28.67 -18.17 51.02
CA THR A 212 27.42 -18.67 50.44
C THR A 212 27.47 -18.61 48.91
N GLY A 213 27.18 -19.72 48.25
CA GLY A 213 27.15 -19.79 46.79
C GLY A 213 26.50 -21.05 46.25
N TRP A 214 26.31 -21.09 44.93
CA TRP A 214 25.65 -22.18 44.23
C TRP A 214 26.40 -22.54 42.95
N ALA A 215 26.44 -23.83 42.61
CA ALA A 215 26.94 -24.31 41.32
C ALA A 215 26.00 -25.38 40.76
N VAL A 216 25.81 -25.37 39.44
CA VAL A 216 24.86 -26.27 38.76
C VAL A 216 25.52 -26.98 37.59
N GLY A 217 24.98 -28.14 37.19
CA GLY A 217 25.61 -28.96 36.16
C GLY A 217 24.74 -30.06 35.56
N LYS A 218 25.40 -31.02 34.91
CA LYS A 218 24.76 -32.17 34.26
C LYS A 218 23.95 -33.03 35.23
N GLN A 219 22.97 -33.75 34.70
CA GLN A 219 22.17 -34.72 35.45
C GLN A 219 21.49 -34.13 36.71
N GLY A 220 21.02 -32.88 36.63
CA GLY A 220 20.37 -32.20 37.74
C GLY A 220 21.28 -31.87 38.92
N ILE A 221 22.61 -31.81 38.74
CA ILE A 221 23.54 -31.48 39.83
C ILE A 221 23.28 -30.05 40.33
N ILE A 222 23.01 -29.91 41.63
CA ILE A 222 22.99 -28.65 42.36
C ILE A 222 23.95 -28.79 43.54
N LEU A 223 24.91 -27.86 43.65
CA LEU A 223 25.83 -27.75 44.79
C LEU A 223 25.57 -26.45 45.52
N LYS A 224 25.65 -26.51 46.85
CA LYS A 224 25.62 -25.33 47.73
C LYS A 224 26.97 -25.20 48.42
N TYR A 225 27.54 -24.02 48.36
CA TYR A 225 28.70 -23.64 49.15
C TYR A 225 28.22 -23.03 50.46
N GLU A 226 28.62 -23.64 51.57
CA GLU A 226 28.33 -23.17 52.92
C GLU A 226 29.40 -23.69 53.88
N ASN A 227 29.73 -22.91 54.91
CA ASN A 227 30.75 -23.28 55.91
C ASN A 227 32.09 -23.70 55.25
N SER A 228 32.51 -22.95 54.23
CA SER A 228 33.74 -23.17 53.47
C SER A 228 33.83 -24.53 52.75
N LYS A 229 32.69 -25.16 52.43
CA LYS A 229 32.63 -26.47 51.74
C LYS A 229 31.51 -26.51 50.70
N TRP A 230 31.77 -27.23 49.61
CA TRP A 230 30.76 -27.58 48.60
C TRP A 230 30.04 -28.87 49.00
N ASN A 231 28.71 -28.79 49.15
CA ASN A 231 27.84 -29.93 49.45
C ASN A 231 26.83 -30.14 48.32
N ARG A 232 26.44 -31.40 48.07
CA ARG A 232 25.38 -31.71 47.12
C ARG A 232 24.04 -31.29 47.74
N PHE A 233 23.23 -30.56 46.98
CA PHE A 233 21.91 -30.14 47.37
C PHE A 233 20.84 -30.98 46.65
N GLU A 234 19.65 -31.11 47.24
CA GLU A 234 18.55 -31.86 46.64
C GLU A 234 18.06 -31.17 45.35
N SER A 235 17.91 -31.95 44.28
CA SER A 235 17.43 -31.46 42.99
C SER A 235 16.08 -32.09 42.65
N PRO A 236 15.07 -31.31 42.26
CA PRO A 236 13.75 -31.82 41.87
C PRO A 236 13.74 -32.41 40.45
N THR A 237 14.88 -32.47 39.76
CA THR A 237 14.98 -32.97 38.38
C THR A 237 16.32 -33.67 38.10
N THR A 238 16.34 -34.44 37.01
CA THR A 238 17.56 -35.02 36.42
C THR A 238 17.96 -34.33 35.11
N ASP A 239 17.20 -33.30 34.70
CA ASP A 239 17.50 -32.46 33.54
C ASP A 239 18.87 -31.76 33.71
N GLU A 240 19.59 -31.54 32.62
CA GLU A 240 20.86 -30.80 32.65
C GLU A 240 20.61 -29.32 32.97
N LEU A 241 21.27 -28.80 34.00
CA LEU A 241 21.09 -27.44 34.49
C LEU A 241 22.19 -26.54 33.92
N LYS A 242 21.80 -25.44 33.27
CA LYS A 242 22.70 -24.61 32.46
C LYS A 242 23.14 -23.33 33.17
N SER A 243 22.26 -22.70 33.95
CA SER A 243 22.57 -21.43 34.59
C SER A 243 21.84 -21.23 35.91
N VAL A 244 22.48 -20.53 36.85
CA VAL A 244 21.95 -20.17 38.18
C VAL A 244 22.03 -18.66 38.39
N SER A 245 20.96 -18.07 38.93
CA SER A 245 20.92 -16.65 39.27
C SER A 245 20.13 -16.41 40.56
N MET A 246 20.82 -15.92 41.58
CA MET A 246 20.34 -15.65 42.93
C MET A 246 20.23 -14.14 43.14
N VAL A 247 19.15 -13.72 43.79
CA VAL A 247 18.96 -12.34 44.29
C VAL A 247 19.63 -12.18 45.66
N ASP A 248 19.39 -13.17 46.52
CA ASP A 248 19.89 -13.26 47.88
C ASP A 248 20.07 -14.75 48.26
N GLU A 249 20.45 -15.04 49.50
CA GLU A 249 20.66 -16.42 49.98
C GLU A 249 19.38 -17.27 49.99
N ASN A 250 18.21 -16.64 49.91
CA ASN A 250 16.89 -17.24 50.09
C ASN A 250 16.00 -17.21 48.84
N TYR A 251 16.47 -16.62 47.73
CA TYR A 251 15.68 -16.49 46.52
C TYR A 251 16.54 -16.47 45.26
N GLY A 252 16.18 -17.32 44.29
CA GLY A 252 16.83 -17.36 42.99
C GLY A 252 16.19 -18.37 42.04
N TRP A 253 16.80 -18.48 40.88
CA TRP A 253 16.33 -19.26 39.75
C TRP A 253 17.46 -20.12 39.17
N ILE A 254 17.10 -21.32 38.72
CA ILE A 254 17.96 -22.18 37.90
C ILE A 254 17.21 -22.53 36.62
N VAL A 255 17.91 -22.56 35.50
CA VAL A 255 17.35 -22.99 34.21
C VAL A 255 18.17 -24.11 33.57
N GLY A 256 17.54 -24.86 32.67
CA GLY A 256 18.20 -25.98 32.01
C GLY A 256 17.49 -26.51 30.77
N ASP A 257 17.89 -27.72 30.37
CA ASP A 257 17.33 -28.42 29.21
C ASP A 257 15.84 -28.73 29.38
N ARG A 258 15.16 -28.98 28.24
CA ARG A 258 13.75 -29.38 28.18
C ARG A 258 12.79 -28.38 28.87
N GLY A 259 13.13 -27.09 28.86
CA GLY A 259 12.33 -26.02 29.48
C GLY A 259 12.37 -26.03 31.01
N THR A 260 13.41 -26.60 31.62
CA THR A 260 13.52 -26.68 33.07
C THR A 260 13.70 -25.29 33.67
N ILE A 261 12.79 -24.92 34.59
CA ILE A 261 12.87 -23.72 35.42
C ILE A 261 12.68 -24.15 36.88
N LEU A 262 13.65 -23.86 37.75
CA LEU A 262 13.57 -24.10 39.19
C LEU A 262 13.58 -22.77 39.93
N LYS A 263 12.75 -22.66 40.96
CA LYS A 263 12.69 -21.51 41.88
C LYS A 263 13.17 -21.95 43.27
N TYR A 264 14.04 -21.18 43.91
CA TYR A 264 14.41 -21.42 45.30
C TYR A 264 13.43 -20.69 46.23
N GLU A 265 12.72 -21.46 47.06
CA GLU A 265 11.75 -20.94 48.01
C GLU A 265 11.58 -21.93 49.17
N ASN A 266 11.41 -21.43 50.40
CA ASN A 266 11.26 -22.26 51.61
C ASN A 266 12.41 -23.28 51.80
N GLU A 267 13.66 -22.84 51.59
CA GLU A 267 14.89 -23.64 51.74
C GLU A 267 15.00 -24.85 50.78
N LYS A 268 14.30 -24.82 49.64
CA LYS A 268 14.31 -25.90 48.65
C LYS A 268 14.12 -25.38 47.23
N TRP A 269 14.65 -26.13 46.26
CA TRP A 269 14.43 -25.88 44.84
C TRP A 269 13.13 -26.56 44.39
N ILE A 270 12.21 -25.78 43.84
CA ILE A 270 10.91 -26.23 43.37
C ILE A 270 10.87 -26.08 41.85
N LYS A 271 10.49 -27.14 41.13
CA LYS A 271 10.30 -27.09 39.67
C LYS A 271 9.04 -26.28 39.35
N VAL A 272 9.17 -25.31 38.46
CA VAL A 272 8.06 -24.47 37.98
C VAL A 272 7.48 -25.09 36.72
N GLU A 273 6.21 -25.48 36.81
CA GLU A 273 5.47 -26.03 35.68
C GLU A 273 5.33 -24.98 34.57
N ASN A 274 5.67 -25.39 33.34
CA ASN A 274 5.60 -24.54 32.16
C ASN A 274 5.52 -25.37 30.87
N ASN A 275 5.17 -24.72 29.76
CA ASN A 275 4.99 -25.37 28.45
C ASN A 275 6.21 -25.25 27.53
N PHE A 276 7.29 -24.62 27.97
CA PHE A 276 8.50 -24.49 27.15
C PHE A 276 9.20 -25.85 27.06
N ARG A 277 9.68 -26.22 25.87
CA ARG A 277 10.36 -27.50 25.61
C ARG A 277 11.75 -27.32 24.97
N VAL A 278 12.23 -26.08 24.93
CA VAL A 278 13.56 -25.72 24.42
C VAL A 278 14.60 -25.76 25.55
N THR A 279 15.88 -25.81 25.20
CA THR A 279 16.94 -25.59 26.18
C THR A 279 16.98 -24.12 26.59
N LEU A 280 16.94 -23.87 27.90
CA LEU A 280 17.09 -22.55 28.50
C LEU A 280 18.54 -22.40 28.95
N ASN A 281 19.29 -21.51 28.30
CA ASN A 281 20.75 -21.41 28.41
C ASN A 281 21.22 -20.48 29.53
N ALA A 282 20.49 -19.39 29.78
CA ALA A 282 20.88 -18.36 30.74
C ALA A 282 19.69 -17.80 31.52
N VAL A 283 19.91 -17.45 32.79
CA VAL A 283 18.95 -16.74 33.63
C VAL A 283 19.60 -15.55 34.30
N LYS A 284 18.90 -14.43 34.35
CA LYS A 284 19.29 -13.23 35.09
C LYS A 284 18.15 -12.79 35.99
N THR A 285 18.36 -12.80 37.29
CA THR A 285 17.44 -12.18 38.24
C THR A 285 18.04 -10.89 38.80
N VAL A 286 17.20 -9.85 38.91
CA VAL A 286 17.59 -8.55 39.49
C VAL A 286 16.79 -8.23 40.74
N SER A 287 15.61 -8.84 40.91
CA SER A 287 14.80 -8.74 42.11
C SER A 287 13.84 -9.93 42.20
N LYS A 288 13.14 -10.07 43.33
CA LYS A 288 12.13 -11.11 43.54
C LYS A 288 10.93 -11.02 42.59
N SER A 289 10.72 -9.86 41.97
CA SER A 289 9.63 -9.61 41.02
C SER A 289 10.10 -9.46 39.57
N LYS A 290 11.41 -9.58 39.31
CA LYS A 290 11.98 -9.30 38.00
C LYS A 290 13.16 -10.21 37.67
N ALA A 291 12.98 -11.01 36.62
CA ALA A 291 13.97 -11.92 36.10
C ALA A 291 13.74 -12.17 34.60
N TRP A 292 14.78 -12.62 33.90
CA TRP A 292 14.72 -12.99 32.49
C TRP A 292 15.47 -14.29 32.22
N ILE A 293 15.02 -15.03 31.21
CA ILE A 293 15.63 -16.29 30.76
C ILE A 293 15.82 -16.24 29.26
N ALA A 294 17.00 -16.62 28.77
CA ALA A 294 17.28 -16.76 27.35
C ALA A 294 17.57 -18.22 27.00
N GLY A 295 17.15 -18.66 25.83
CA GLY A 295 17.30 -20.04 25.37
C GLY A 295 17.31 -20.20 23.87
N ALA A 296 17.40 -21.47 23.43
CA ALA A 296 17.38 -21.84 22.02
C ALA A 296 16.09 -21.41 21.32
N ARG A 297 16.11 -21.31 19.99
CA ARG A 297 14.97 -20.89 19.14
C ARG A 297 14.42 -19.51 19.51
N SER A 298 15.33 -18.58 19.78
CA SER A 298 15.04 -17.19 20.12
C SER A 298 14.09 -17.03 21.31
N THR A 299 14.11 -17.97 22.26
CA THR A 299 13.25 -17.89 23.44
C THR A 299 13.85 -16.89 24.43
N LEU A 300 13.12 -15.81 24.70
CA LEU A 300 13.38 -14.88 25.79
C LEU A 300 12.14 -14.82 26.68
N LEU A 301 12.27 -15.22 27.95
CA LEU A 301 11.19 -15.15 28.94
C LEU A 301 11.43 -14.03 29.92
N GLU A 302 10.38 -13.36 30.35
CA GLU A 302 10.39 -12.35 31.38
C GLU A 302 9.44 -12.73 32.51
N PHE A 303 9.93 -12.63 33.75
CA PHE A 303 9.12 -12.83 34.94
C PHE A 303 8.38 -11.54 35.30
N LYS A 304 7.06 -11.55 35.12
CA LYS A 304 6.14 -10.43 35.39
C LYS A 304 4.89 -10.96 36.09
N ASN A 305 4.46 -10.29 37.15
CA ASN A 305 3.22 -10.61 37.89
C ASN A 305 3.10 -12.08 38.34
N GLY A 306 4.22 -12.70 38.71
CA GLY A 306 4.25 -14.09 39.18
C GLY A 306 4.31 -15.16 38.09
N ASN A 307 4.31 -14.77 36.81
CA ASN A 307 4.34 -15.69 35.67
C ASN A 307 5.53 -15.41 34.75
N TRP A 308 6.00 -16.44 34.06
CA TRP A 308 6.94 -16.31 32.95
C TRP A 308 6.18 -16.03 31.66
N ILE A 309 6.47 -14.90 31.03
CA ILE A 309 5.87 -14.45 29.77
C ILE A 309 6.97 -14.47 28.72
N GLU A 310 6.70 -15.08 27.56
CA GLU A 310 7.65 -15.08 26.45
C GLU A 310 7.58 -13.74 25.70
N ASN A 311 8.74 -13.13 25.46
CA ASN A 311 8.85 -11.97 24.59
C ASN A 311 8.89 -12.46 23.14
N THR A 312 7.83 -12.18 22.40
CA THR A 312 7.68 -12.59 21.00
C THR A 312 8.39 -11.67 20.02
N ALA A 313 8.67 -10.41 20.38
CA ALA A 313 9.26 -9.42 19.48
C ALA A 313 10.68 -9.81 19.04
N ILE A 314 11.45 -10.43 19.94
CA ILE A 314 12.82 -10.87 19.63
C ILE A 314 12.88 -12.18 18.81
N LYS A 315 11.75 -12.88 18.62
CA LYS A 315 11.75 -14.17 17.88
C LYS A 315 12.07 -14.02 16.39
N ASN A 316 11.82 -12.84 15.82
CA ASN A 316 12.03 -12.55 14.42
C ASN A 316 13.51 -12.69 13.98
N PHE A 317 14.45 -12.69 14.92
CA PHE A 317 15.89 -12.84 14.61
C PHE A 317 16.35 -14.28 14.37
N GLU A 318 15.53 -15.29 14.69
CA GLU A 318 15.81 -16.73 14.48
C GLU A 318 17.17 -17.23 14.99
N ASP A 319 17.68 -16.64 16.08
CA ASP A 319 18.96 -17.03 16.70
C ASP A 319 18.75 -17.98 17.90
N SER A 320 19.78 -18.72 18.30
CA SER A 320 19.82 -19.50 19.54
C SER A 320 20.50 -18.67 20.62
N PHE A 321 19.73 -18.17 21.59
CA PHE A 321 20.29 -17.28 22.62
C PHE A 321 21.08 -18.07 23.67
N ILE A 322 22.34 -17.68 23.86
CA ILE A 322 23.32 -18.38 24.70
C ILE A 322 23.49 -17.69 26.05
N SER A 323 23.45 -16.35 26.09
CA SER A 323 23.63 -15.58 27.32
C SER A 323 22.82 -14.30 27.28
N LEU A 324 22.46 -13.79 28.45
CA LEU A 324 21.79 -12.50 28.60
C LEU A 324 22.32 -11.72 29.80
N ASP A 325 22.22 -10.40 29.75
CA ASP A 325 22.39 -9.54 30.93
C ASP A 325 21.38 -8.38 30.89
N ALA A 326 21.15 -7.78 32.05
CA ALA A 326 20.19 -6.69 32.20
C ALA A 326 20.71 -5.64 33.18
N VAL A 327 20.56 -4.36 32.82
CA VAL A 327 20.94 -3.21 33.65
C VAL A 327 19.76 -2.27 33.79
N LYS A 328 19.62 -1.66 34.98
CA LYS A 328 18.59 -0.64 35.23
C LYS A 328 19.12 0.73 34.78
N ALA A 329 18.47 1.30 33.78
CA ALA A 329 18.73 2.63 33.26
C ALA A 329 18.48 3.73 34.30
N LYS A 330 18.97 4.94 34.02
CA LYS A 330 18.71 6.13 34.87
C LYS A 330 17.22 6.50 34.95
N ASP A 331 16.46 6.22 33.91
CA ASP A 331 15.00 6.42 33.86
C ASP A 331 14.21 5.35 34.64
N GLY A 332 14.89 4.33 35.16
CA GLY A 332 14.30 3.24 35.93
C GLY A 332 13.84 2.04 35.11
N VAL A 333 13.92 2.09 33.77
CA VAL A 333 13.60 1.00 32.85
C VAL A 333 14.79 0.03 32.76
N TYR A 334 14.52 -1.25 32.59
CA TYR A 334 15.60 -2.23 32.40
C TYR A 334 15.98 -2.32 30.92
N LYS A 335 17.27 -2.18 30.64
CA LYS A 335 17.87 -2.44 29.34
C LYS A 335 18.45 -3.84 29.34
N LEU A 336 18.19 -4.59 28.28
CA LEU A 336 18.61 -5.97 28.13
C LEU A 336 19.57 -6.12 26.98
N TRP A 337 20.50 -7.06 27.15
CA TRP A 337 21.37 -7.54 26.09
C TRP A 337 21.34 -9.05 26.06
N VAL A 338 21.15 -9.61 24.86
CA VAL A 338 21.12 -11.04 24.61
C VAL A 338 22.16 -11.34 23.53
N ILE A 339 23.02 -12.32 23.76
CA ILE A 339 23.96 -12.80 22.73
C ILE A 339 23.52 -14.20 22.29
N GLY A 340 23.38 -14.38 20.98
CA GLY A 340 23.11 -15.66 20.35
C GLY A 340 24.29 -16.14 19.49
N ASP A 341 24.07 -17.15 18.68
CA ASP A 341 25.08 -17.72 17.79
C ASP A 341 25.45 -16.74 16.66
N ASN A 342 24.53 -15.86 16.25
CA ASN A 342 24.67 -14.99 15.09
C ASN A 342 24.80 -13.49 15.44
N GLY A 343 24.33 -13.04 16.60
CA GLY A 343 24.37 -11.61 16.96
C GLY A 343 24.28 -11.26 18.43
N ILE A 344 24.47 -9.98 18.72
CA ILE A 344 24.10 -9.34 19.99
C ILE A 344 22.86 -8.48 19.76
N TYR A 345 21.85 -8.68 20.60
CA TYR A 345 20.53 -8.07 20.52
C TYR A 345 20.25 -7.26 21.78
N THR A 346 19.50 -6.17 21.65
CA THR A 346 19.11 -5.31 22.77
C THR A 346 17.72 -4.71 22.57
N ASN A 347 17.05 -4.35 23.66
CA ASN A 347 15.84 -3.51 23.64
C ASN A 347 16.17 -2.00 23.71
N SER A 348 17.46 -1.63 23.63
CA SER A 348 17.90 -0.25 23.80
C SER A 348 19.21 0.01 23.07
N GLN A 349 19.14 0.82 22.02
CA GLN A 349 20.30 1.24 21.25
C GLN A 349 20.26 2.75 20.94
N SER A 350 21.42 3.31 20.64
CA SER A 350 21.57 4.73 20.30
C SER A 350 20.88 5.12 19.00
N LEU A 351 20.94 4.26 17.99
CA LEU A 351 20.40 4.54 16.66
C LEU A 351 18.87 4.44 16.59
N LYS A 352 18.22 3.80 17.57
CA LYS A 352 16.76 3.60 17.65
C LYS A 352 16.09 2.86 16.46
N PHE A 353 16.84 2.30 15.50
CA PHE A 353 16.33 1.42 14.44
C PHE A 353 17.29 0.29 14.05
N SER A 354 16.77 -0.85 13.56
CA SER A 354 17.59 -1.92 13.01
C SER A 354 16.87 -2.75 11.95
N PHE A 355 17.63 -3.36 11.07
CA PHE A 355 17.13 -4.29 10.07
C PHE A 355 17.16 -5.74 10.58
N THR A 356 16.03 -6.43 10.43
CA THR A 356 15.86 -7.86 10.73
C THR A 356 15.68 -8.60 9.43
N ASP A 357 16.54 -9.58 9.15
CA ASP A 357 16.41 -10.47 7.99
C ASP A 357 15.16 -11.35 8.17
N VAL A 358 14.19 -11.20 7.27
CA VAL A 358 12.93 -11.96 7.27
C VAL A 358 12.83 -12.93 6.09
N THR A 359 13.91 -13.12 5.34
CA THR A 359 13.95 -13.89 4.08
C THR A 359 13.41 -15.30 4.23
N ALA A 360 13.70 -15.95 5.37
CA ALA A 360 13.22 -17.31 5.66
C ALA A 360 11.69 -17.41 5.74
N ASN A 361 11.01 -16.35 6.16
CA ASN A 361 9.56 -16.30 6.31
C ASN A 361 8.84 -16.04 4.98
N VAL A 362 9.53 -15.43 4.02
CA VAL A 362 8.92 -14.91 2.78
C VAL A 362 9.15 -15.80 1.54
N SER A 363 9.83 -16.94 1.70
CA SER A 363 10.03 -17.95 0.63
C SER A 363 10.57 -17.39 -0.70
N LEU A 364 11.36 -16.32 -0.66
CA LEU A 364 11.95 -15.72 -1.86
C LEU A 364 12.96 -16.68 -2.52
N ARG A 365 13.08 -16.56 -3.85
CA ARG A 365 14.14 -17.25 -4.59
C ARG A 365 15.50 -16.70 -4.17
N LYS A 366 16.52 -17.57 -4.22
CA LYS A 366 17.87 -17.25 -3.74
C LYS A 366 18.66 -16.33 -4.67
N GLU A 367 18.29 -16.33 -5.95
CA GLU A 367 18.97 -15.65 -7.04
C GLU A 367 18.05 -14.52 -7.49
N GLY A 368 18.56 -13.30 -7.53
CA GLY A 368 17.77 -12.13 -7.89
C GLY A 368 18.64 -10.90 -7.77
N ARG A 369 19.06 -10.36 -8.92
CA ARG A 369 20.08 -9.30 -9.02
C ARG A 369 19.55 -7.97 -8.50
N ALA A 370 18.31 -7.60 -8.80
CA ALA A 370 17.70 -6.35 -8.37
C ALA A 370 16.17 -6.53 -8.24
N GLY A 371 15.52 -5.56 -7.61
CA GLY A 371 14.09 -5.62 -7.30
C GLY A 371 13.39 -4.29 -7.52
N ILE A 372 12.13 -4.36 -7.96
CA ILE A 372 11.21 -3.24 -8.08
C ILE A 372 10.01 -3.53 -7.19
N PHE A 373 9.65 -2.56 -6.36
CA PHE A 373 8.41 -2.62 -5.60
C PHE A 373 7.30 -1.89 -6.33
N ARG A 374 6.13 -2.51 -6.40
CA ARG A 374 4.90 -1.91 -6.94
C ARG A 374 3.71 -2.68 -6.44
N ASP A 375 2.64 -1.99 -6.09
CA ASP A 375 1.33 -2.61 -5.83
C ASP A 375 0.66 -3.01 -7.16
N PHE A 376 0.75 -4.28 -7.56
CA PHE A 376 0.22 -4.77 -8.84
C PHE A 376 -1.27 -5.13 -8.80
N ASP A 377 -1.81 -5.48 -7.63
CA ASP A 377 -3.23 -5.82 -7.45
C ASP A 377 -4.06 -4.74 -6.77
N ASN A 378 -3.45 -3.58 -6.47
CA ASN A 378 -4.06 -2.42 -5.82
C ASN A 378 -4.61 -2.76 -4.41
N ASP A 379 -3.90 -3.59 -3.65
CA ASP A 379 -4.28 -3.98 -2.28
C ASP A 379 -3.61 -3.12 -1.18
N ASP A 380 -2.92 -2.05 -1.59
CA ASP A 380 -2.10 -1.13 -0.81
C ASP A 380 -0.80 -1.73 -0.27
N PHE A 381 -0.52 -3.02 -0.43
CA PHE A 381 0.77 -3.61 -0.05
C PHE A 381 1.70 -3.72 -1.27
N PRO A 382 2.89 -3.08 -1.23
CA PRO A 382 3.83 -3.19 -2.34
C PRO A 382 4.26 -4.64 -2.57
N ASP A 383 4.08 -5.14 -3.79
CA ASP A 383 4.60 -6.41 -4.25
C ASP A 383 6.03 -6.26 -4.75
N LEU A 384 6.72 -7.38 -4.92
CA LEU A 384 8.12 -7.40 -5.34
C LEU A 384 8.28 -8.08 -6.70
N ALA A 385 8.74 -7.34 -7.71
CA ALA A 385 9.24 -7.90 -8.96
C ALA A 385 10.76 -8.00 -8.91
N THR A 386 11.30 -9.20 -9.10
CA THR A 386 12.74 -9.48 -9.06
C THR A 386 13.30 -9.74 -10.46
N ILE A 387 14.45 -9.13 -10.76
CA ILE A 387 15.22 -9.41 -11.96
C ILE A 387 16.14 -10.60 -11.66
N LEU A 388 15.87 -11.74 -12.29
CA LEU A 388 16.68 -12.95 -12.12
C LEU A 388 17.88 -12.93 -13.08
N GLU A 389 18.99 -13.54 -12.67
CA GLU A 389 20.11 -13.81 -13.57
C GLU A 389 19.90 -15.04 -14.45
N ASP A 390 19.09 -15.98 -13.95
CA ASP A 390 18.83 -17.27 -14.59
C ASP A 390 17.33 -17.40 -14.87
N GLY A 391 16.90 -16.74 -15.94
CA GLY A 391 15.53 -16.81 -16.44
C GLY A 391 14.81 -15.47 -16.43
N PRO A 392 13.48 -15.51 -16.65
CA PRO A 392 12.70 -14.29 -16.74
C PRO A 392 12.46 -13.68 -15.34
N PRO A 393 12.02 -12.42 -15.27
CA PRO A 393 11.65 -11.79 -14.01
C PRO A 393 10.58 -12.58 -13.26
N VAL A 394 10.64 -12.55 -11.93
CA VAL A 394 9.66 -13.22 -11.07
C VAL A 394 8.97 -12.20 -10.19
N ILE A 395 7.64 -12.24 -10.19
CA ILE A 395 6.80 -11.37 -9.35
C ILE A 395 6.38 -12.16 -8.12
N PHE A 396 6.51 -11.54 -6.96
CA PHE A 396 6.08 -12.07 -5.69
C PHE A 396 4.96 -11.18 -5.15
N ARG A 397 3.78 -11.77 -5.01
CA ARG A 397 2.64 -11.12 -4.37
C ARG A 397 2.88 -11.01 -2.86
N ASN A 398 2.75 -9.82 -2.32
CA ASN A 398 2.77 -9.56 -0.89
C ASN A 398 1.37 -9.79 -0.29
N GLN A 399 1.26 -10.68 0.69
CA GLN A 399 0.00 -11.00 1.34
C GLN A 399 0.01 -10.41 2.75
N ASN A 400 -0.60 -9.22 2.90
CA ASN A 400 -0.75 -8.51 4.16
C ASN A 400 0.60 -8.20 4.87
N GLY A 401 1.62 -7.82 4.11
CA GLY A 401 2.90 -7.32 4.65
C GLY A 401 3.81 -8.36 5.31
N ASN A 402 3.49 -9.66 5.26
CA ASN A 402 4.25 -10.66 6.02
C ASN A 402 4.59 -11.93 5.24
N LEU A 403 3.98 -12.13 4.08
CA LEU A 403 4.13 -13.35 3.30
C LEU A 403 4.21 -13.01 1.83
N PHE A 404 5.33 -13.37 1.20
CA PHE A 404 5.49 -13.25 -0.24
C PHE A 404 5.22 -14.60 -0.89
N SER A 405 4.46 -14.58 -1.97
CA SER A 405 4.12 -15.78 -2.75
C SER A 405 4.43 -15.54 -4.22
N GLU A 406 5.16 -16.46 -4.83
CA GLU A 406 5.50 -16.36 -6.24
C GLU A 406 4.25 -16.43 -7.12
N VAL A 407 4.07 -15.43 -7.99
CA VAL A 407 3.02 -15.40 -8.99
C VAL A 407 3.49 -16.16 -10.22
N THR A 408 2.75 -17.20 -10.60
CA THR A 408 3.05 -17.98 -11.81
C THR A 408 2.68 -17.17 -13.04
N ARG A 409 3.65 -16.95 -13.94
CA ARG A 409 3.45 -16.33 -15.25
C ARG A 409 3.72 -17.36 -16.35
N ASP A 410 2.78 -17.50 -17.28
CA ASP A 410 2.94 -18.36 -18.45
C ASP A 410 3.86 -17.69 -19.48
N TYR A 411 5.14 -18.06 -19.48
CA TYR A 411 6.05 -17.67 -20.56
C TYR A 411 5.78 -18.58 -21.76
N SER A 412 5.36 -17.97 -22.89
CA SER A 412 5.23 -18.67 -24.17
C SER A 412 6.47 -19.52 -24.48
N SER A 413 6.26 -20.72 -25.03
CA SER A 413 7.19 -21.88 -25.12
C SER A 413 8.61 -21.70 -25.72
N GLN A 414 9.04 -20.49 -26.05
CA GLN A 414 10.46 -20.22 -26.34
C GLN A 414 11.24 -20.18 -25.02
N LYS A 415 12.47 -20.74 -25.01
CA LYS A 415 13.35 -20.66 -23.84
C LYS A 415 13.48 -19.19 -23.42
N PRO A 416 13.03 -18.79 -22.22
CA PRO A 416 13.13 -17.40 -21.81
C PRO A 416 14.59 -17.00 -21.71
N GLY A 417 14.94 -15.83 -22.27
CA GLY A 417 16.24 -15.19 -22.11
C GLY A 417 16.45 -14.69 -20.67
N ILE A 418 17.66 -14.20 -20.38
CA ILE A 418 18.05 -13.69 -19.06
C ILE A 418 17.52 -12.27 -18.88
N ALA A 419 16.71 -11.97 -17.87
CA ALA A 419 16.20 -10.61 -17.67
C ALA A 419 17.32 -9.57 -17.43
N GLN A 420 17.33 -8.49 -18.21
CA GLN A 420 18.25 -7.35 -18.04
C GLN A 420 17.65 -6.24 -17.20
N THR A 421 16.42 -5.86 -17.52
CA THR A 421 15.67 -4.83 -16.82
C THR A 421 14.17 -5.12 -16.93
N ILE A 422 13.44 -4.65 -15.92
CA ILE A 422 11.98 -4.61 -15.92
C ILE A 422 11.57 -3.17 -15.66
N SER A 423 10.60 -2.66 -16.41
CA SER A 423 9.94 -1.40 -16.12
C SER A 423 8.46 -1.68 -15.97
N SER A 424 7.85 -0.99 -15.01
CA SER A 424 6.42 -1.05 -14.80
C SER A 424 5.88 0.37 -14.82
N ALA A 425 4.79 0.60 -15.54
CA ALA A 425 4.00 1.84 -15.54
C ALA A 425 2.58 1.53 -16.04
N ASP A 426 1.65 2.49 -16.05
CA ASP A 426 0.34 2.34 -16.74
C ASP A 426 0.47 3.01 -18.13
N PHE A 427 0.83 2.23 -19.16
CA PHE A 427 1.17 2.75 -20.49
C PHE A 427 -0.06 2.91 -21.39
N ASP A 428 -1.14 2.16 -21.18
CA ASP A 428 -2.39 2.30 -21.94
C ASP A 428 -3.49 3.08 -21.20
N ASN A 429 -3.17 3.63 -20.02
CA ASN A 429 -4.03 4.43 -19.15
C ASN A 429 -5.30 3.70 -18.71
N ASP A 430 -5.27 2.37 -18.60
CA ASP A 430 -6.42 1.58 -18.15
C ASP A 430 -6.54 1.54 -16.61
N GLY A 431 -5.48 1.91 -15.90
CA GLY A 431 -5.38 1.92 -14.43
C GLY A 431 -4.68 0.71 -13.83
N ASN A 432 -4.21 -0.23 -14.65
CA ASN A 432 -3.44 -1.38 -14.24
C ASN A 432 -1.95 -1.19 -14.52
N ALA A 433 -1.13 -1.89 -13.75
CA ALA A 433 0.30 -1.92 -13.96
C ALA A 433 0.66 -2.77 -15.19
N ASP A 434 1.24 -2.14 -16.20
CA ASP A 434 1.86 -2.82 -17.35
C ASP A 434 3.31 -3.18 -17.06
N LEU A 435 3.84 -4.11 -17.85
CA LEU A 435 5.21 -4.59 -17.76
C LEU A 435 5.93 -4.53 -19.09
N ILE A 436 7.13 -3.97 -19.05
CA ILE A 436 8.12 -4.08 -20.12
C ILE A 436 9.32 -4.83 -19.57
N GLU A 437 9.57 -6.00 -20.13
CA GLU A 437 10.67 -6.87 -19.78
C GLU A 437 11.66 -6.89 -20.95
N ILE A 438 12.90 -6.49 -20.68
CA ILE A 438 14.00 -6.65 -21.65
C ILE A 438 14.76 -7.89 -21.23
N LEU A 439 14.69 -8.95 -22.04
CA LEU A 439 15.37 -10.22 -21.78
C LEU A 439 16.71 -10.25 -22.53
N ASP A 440 16.72 -10.22 -23.86
CA ASP A 440 17.98 -10.24 -24.61
C ASP A 440 17.89 -9.43 -25.91
N ASP A 441 18.93 -9.52 -26.74
CA ASP A 441 19.13 -8.78 -27.99
C ASP A 441 17.94 -8.82 -28.94
N VAL A 442 17.16 -9.89 -28.87
CA VAL A 442 16.05 -10.18 -29.78
C VAL A 442 14.73 -10.38 -29.04
N ASN A 443 14.76 -10.62 -27.74
CA ASN A 443 13.59 -10.92 -26.92
C ASN A 443 13.29 -9.78 -25.94
N ASN A 444 12.32 -8.95 -26.32
CA ASN A 444 11.61 -8.03 -25.42
C ASN A 444 10.16 -8.48 -25.30
N LYS A 445 9.56 -8.22 -24.13
CA LYS A 445 8.16 -8.51 -23.87
C LYS A 445 7.47 -7.27 -23.31
N LEU A 446 6.41 -6.85 -23.99
CA LEU A 446 5.41 -5.94 -23.48
C LEU A 446 4.18 -6.74 -23.08
N SER A 447 3.73 -6.57 -21.84
CA SER A 447 2.51 -7.17 -21.33
C SER A 447 1.64 -6.09 -20.69
N PHE A 448 0.37 -6.03 -21.11
CA PHE A 448 -0.59 -5.11 -20.52
C PHE A 448 -1.26 -5.75 -19.30
N GLY A 449 -1.35 -5.03 -18.19
CA GLY A 449 -2.03 -5.50 -17.00
C GLY A 449 -3.54 -5.58 -17.23
N THR A 450 -4.19 -6.64 -16.75
CA THR A 450 -5.67 -6.75 -16.78
C THR A 450 -6.27 -6.77 -15.37
N GLY A 451 -5.44 -6.52 -14.34
CA GLY A 451 -5.79 -6.52 -12.93
C GLY A 451 -5.46 -7.85 -12.23
N GLY A 452 -5.16 -7.79 -10.92
CA GLY A 452 -4.99 -8.99 -10.08
C GLY A 452 -3.82 -9.90 -10.49
N PHE A 453 -2.70 -9.32 -10.92
CA PHE A 453 -1.52 -10.00 -11.50
C PHE A 453 -1.74 -10.72 -12.84
N GLU A 454 -2.87 -10.50 -13.51
CA GLU A 454 -3.05 -10.99 -14.88
C GLU A 454 -2.40 -10.04 -15.88
N PHE A 455 -1.59 -10.61 -16.78
CA PHE A 455 -0.87 -9.87 -17.81
C PHE A 455 -1.17 -10.44 -19.18
N ARG A 456 -1.67 -9.60 -20.08
CA ARG A 456 -1.89 -9.94 -21.49
C ARG A 456 -0.63 -9.61 -22.30
N GLU A 457 0.16 -10.63 -22.61
CA GLU A 457 1.31 -10.52 -23.50
C GLU A 457 0.86 -10.09 -24.91
N VAL A 458 1.54 -9.10 -25.49
CA VAL A 458 1.32 -8.65 -26.87
C VAL A 458 2.56 -8.89 -27.72
N ASN A 459 2.37 -9.01 -29.03
CA ASN A 459 3.50 -8.99 -29.96
C ASN A 459 4.17 -7.63 -29.88
N THR A 460 5.34 -7.57 -29.23
CA THR A 460 5.96 -6.32 -28.83
C THR A 460 6.32 -5.46 -30.03
N GLY A 461 6.68 -6.08 -31.16
CA GLY A 461 6.91 -5.39 -32.43
C GLY A 461 5.71 -4.59 -32.95
N ASP A 462 4.46 -4.95 -32.64
CA ASP A 462 3.29 -4.18 -33.09
C ASP A 462 3.05 -2.89 -32.28
N TYR A 463 3.77 -2.74 -31.17
CA TYR A 463 3.60 -1.66 -30.19
C TYR A 463 4.87 -0.81 -30.02
N ILE A 464 6.04 -1.43 -30.07
CA ILE A 464 7.34 -0.78 -29.97
C ILE A 464 8.36 -1.50 -30.87
N HIS A 465 9.13 -0.73 -31.62
CA HIS A 465 10.17 -1.25 -32.50
C HIS A 465 11.56 -0.81 -31.99
N PRO A 466 12.11 -1.46 -30.94
CA PRO A 466 13.48 -1.22 -30.52
C PRO A 466 14.43 -1.65 -31.66
N LYS A 467 15.18 -0.69 -32.21
CA LYS A 467 15.97 -0.91 -33.43
C LYS A 467 17.14 -1.86 -33.18
N PHE A 468 17.81 -1.81 -32.02
CA PHE A 468 18.92 -2.70 -31.66
C PHE A 468 19.17 -2.68 -30.15
N ILE A 469 19.06 -3.82 -29.48
CA ILE A 469 19.59 -4.06 -28.13
C ILE A 469 20.64 -5.16 -28.35
N GLN A 470 21.90 -4.99 -27.95
CA GLN A 470 22.91 -6.06 -28.05
C GLN A 470 23.50 -6.28 -26.66
N THR A 471 23.24 -7.44 -26.08
CA THR A 471 23.45 -7.81 -24.67
C THR A 471 24.53 -8.88 -24.53
N ASP A 472 25.63 -8.70 -25.25
CA ASP A 472 26.90 -9.34 -24.84
C ASP A 472 27.31 -8.88 -23.41
N LEU A 473 26.71 -7.79 -22.88
CA LEU A 473 26.91 -7.24 -21.52
C LEU A 473 25.58 -6.77 -20.86
N ASN A 474 25.53 -6.92 -19.53
CA ASN A 474 24.36 -6.99 -18.64
C ASN A 474 23.57 -5.70 -18.28
N LEU A 475 23.49 -4.65 -19.13
CA LEU A 475 23.29 -3.28 -18.59
C LEU A 475 22.30 -2.34 -19.33
N SER A 476 21.44 -2.83 -20.22
CA SER A 476 20.37 -1.96 -20.75
C SER A 476 19.38 -1.61 -19.63
N THR A 477 19.02 -0.32 -19.53
CA THR A 477 18.08 0.17 -18.52
C THR A 477 16.88 0.84 -19.16
N SER A 478 15.75 0.85 -18.45
CA SER A 478 14.48 1.39 -18.94
C SER A 478 13.81 2.21 -17.85
N GLN A 479 13.38 3.43 -18.18
CA GLN A 479 12.58 4.27 -17.28
C GLN A 479 11.40 4.90 -18.03
N ALA A 480 10.30 5.08 -17.32
CA ALA A 480 9.08 5.71 -17.82
C ALA A 480 8.90 7.11 -17.21
N ALA A 481 8.53 8.08 -18.03
CA ALA A 481 8.20 9.44 -17.60
C ALA A 481 7.33 10.13 -18.65
N ASP A 482 6.64 11.20 -18.29
CA ASP A 482 5.89 12.04 -19.24
C ASP A 482 6.81 13.18 -19.74
N PHE A 483 7.53 12.98 -20.85
CA PHE A 483 8.56 13.93 -21.29
C PHE A 483 7.98 15.16 -22.01
N ASP A 484 6.76 15.09 -22.53
CA ASP A 484 6.10 16.22 -23.21
C ASP A 484 4.88 16.77 -22.46
N ASN A 485 4.64 16.29 -21.23
CA ASN A 485 3.53 16.67 -20.35
C ASN A 485 2.15 16.48 -21.02
N ASP A 486 2.02 15.49 -21.90
CA ASP A 486 0.76 15.18 -22.58
C ASP A 486 -0.16 14.24 -21.78
N GLY A 487 0.34 13.72 -20.66
CA GLY A 487 -0.34 12.84 -19.72
C GLY A 487 -0.12 11.35 -19.98
N ASN A 488 0.63 10.98 -21.02
CA ASN A 488 0.97 9.58 -21.31
C ASN A 488 2.42 9.31 -20.93
N LEU A 489 2.67 8.13 -20.36
CA LEU A 489 4.04 7.75 -20.00
C LEU A 489 4.81 7.30 -21.24
N ASP A 490 5.87 8.04 -21.54
CA ASP A 490 6.88 7.75 -22.55
C ASP A 490 7.96 6.84 -22.00
N LEU A 491 8.84 6.36 -22.88
CA LEU A 491 9.92 5.45 -22.51
C LEU A 491 11.27 5.96 -22.96
N TYR A 492 12.23 5.91 -22.04
CA TYR A 492 13.64 6.09 -22.35
C TYR A 492 14.41 4.79 -22.05
N PHE A 493 15.15 4.32 -23.04
CA PHE A 493 16.06 3.19 -22.91
C PHE A 493 17.49 3.66 -23.04
N SER A 494 18.33 3.29 -22.08
CA SER A 494 19.77 3.50 -22.20
C SER A 494 20.45 2.21 -22.65
N ASN A 495 21.37 2.35 -23.60
CA ASN A 495 22.02 1.22 -24.25
C ASN A 495 23.54 1.24 -24.06
N TYR A 496 24.09 0.04 -23.87
CA TYR A 496 25.51 -0.12 -23.60
C TYR A 496 26.39 0.01 -24.84
N ASN A 497 26.03 -0.62 -25.96
CA ASN A 497 26.85 -0.63 -27.20
C ASN A 497 26.16 0.09 -28.38
N PHE A 498 24.94 0.58 -28.16
CA PHE A 498 24.05 1.13 -29.17
C PHE A 498 23.52 2.50 -28.74
N ASP A 499 22.79 3.13 -29.64
CA ASP A 499 22.15 4.40 -29.35
C ASP A 499 21.08 4.18 -28.28
N ASP A 500 21.02 5.12 -27.34
CA ASP A 500 19.85 5.24 -26.48
C ASP A 500 18.59 5.40 -27.33
N MET A 501 17.44 5.14 -26.74
CA MET A 501 16.17 5.22 -27.44
C MET A 501 15.19 6.04 -26.63
N LEU A 502 14.40 6.85 -27.32
CA LEU A 502 13.34 7.65 -26.74
C LEU A 502 12.08 7.42 -27.54
N PHE A 503 11.04 6.95 -26.86
CA PHE A 503 9.79 6.58 -27.46
C PHE A 503 8.65 7.40 -26.88
N ARG A 504 7.91 8.04 -27.77
CA ARG A 504 6.67 8.74 -27.43
C ARG A 504 5.51 7.75 -27.36
N ASN A 505 4.74 7.77 -26.28
CA ASN A 505 3.50 7.02 -26.18
C ASN A 505 2.33 7.83 -26.74
N ASN A 506 1.41 7.18 -27.45
CA ASN A 506 0.20 7.81 -27.97
C ASN A 506 -1.03 7.67 -27.05
N GLY A 507 -0.85 7.10 -25.85
CA GLY A 507 -1.86 6.93 -24.82
C GLY A 507 -2.69 5.64 -24.89
N VAL A 508 -2.33 4.72 -25.78
CA VAL A 508 -2.90 3.36 -25.84
C VAL A 508 -1.79 2.28 -25.79
N GLY A 509 -0.66 2.63 -25.16
CA GLY A 509 0.51 1.75 -25.05
C GLY A 509 1.28 1.53 -26.36
N LYS A 510 1.08 2.35 -27.39
CA LYS A 510 1.84 2.30 -28.64
C LYS A 510 2.88 3.41 -28.70
N PHE A 511 4.09 3.02 -29.09
CA PHE A 511 5.30 3.82 -28.97
C PHE A 511 5.87 4.20 -30.33
N GLU A 512 6.05 5.50 -30.57
CA GLU A 512 6.75 6.05 -31.73
C GLU A 512 8.19 6.42 -31.35
N ASP A 513 9.17 5.94 -32.11
CA ASP A 513 10.57 6.36 -31.95
C ASP A 513 10.74 7.83 -32.34
N VAL A 514 11.12 8.65 -31.37
CA VAL A 514 11.37 10.09 -31.53
C VAL A 514 12.83 10.45 -31.27
N PHE A 515 13.70 9.47 -31.03
CA PHE A 515 15.09 9.68 -30.63
C PHE A 515 15.86 10.56 -31.61
N ASP A 516 15.83 10.23 -32.91
CA ASP A 516 16.57 10.96 -33.96
C ASP A 516 16.16 12.45 -34.07
N LYS A 517 14.93 12.78 -33.67
CA LYS A 517 14.38 14.14 -33.70
C LYS A 517 14.57 14.87 -32.38
N SER A 518 14.96 14.16 -31.32
CA SER A 518 14.95 14.68 -29.96
C SER A 518 16.09 15.67 -29.68
N GLY A 519 17.18 15.59 -30.44
CA GLY A 519 18.40 16.34 -30.14
C GLY A 519 19.32 15.64 -29.13
N ILE A 520 18.87 14.54 -28.51
CA ILE A 520 19.77 13.59 -27.84
C ILE A 520 20.65 12.98 -28.92
N LYS A 521 21.95 13.24 -28.85
CA LYS A 521 22.89 12.81 -29.89
C LYS A 521 23.46 11.44 -29.54
N LYS A 522 23.53 10.57 -30.54
CA LYS A 522 24.41 9.40 -30.53
C LYS A 522 25.82 9.80 -30.14
N ILE A 523 26.32 9.22 -29.05
CA ILE A 523 27.71 9.35 -28.65
C ILE A 523 28.42 8.05 -29.01
N ILE A 524 29.21 8.10 -30.09
CA ILE A 524 29.86 6.91 -30.65
C ILE A 524 30.88 6.38 -29.64
N ASN A 525 30.96 5.04 -29.44
CA ASN A 525 31.85 4.36 -28.49
C ASN A 525 31.60 4.61 -27.00
N HIS A 526 30.55 5.32 -26.64
CA HIS A 526 30.16 5.53 -25.24
C HIS A 526 29.29 4.38 -24.74
N ARG A 527 29.62 3.86 -23.56
CA ARG A 527 28.91 2.74 -22.92
C ARG A 527 28.07 3.22 -21.75
N SER A 528 26.76 3.36 -21.94
CA SER A 528 25.85 3.78 -20.88
C SER A 528 25.79 2.72 -19.78
N TYR A 529 25.73 3.18 -18.53
CA TYR A 529 25.71 2.33 -17.34
C TYR A 529 24.56 2.64 -16.38
N GLY A 530 24.16 3.90 -16.32
CA GLY A 530 23.11 4.37 -15.45
C GLY A 530 22.39 5.54 -16.09
N THR A 531 21.07 5.58 -15.87
CA THR A 531 20.21 6.70 -16.24
C THR A 531 19.44 7.17 -15.02
N THR A 532 19.31 8.47 -14.90
CA THR A 532 18.52 9.13 -13.87
C THR A 532 17.65 10.18 -14.52
N LEU A 533 16.33 10.06 -14.37
CA LEU A 533 15.36 11.08 -14.76
C LEU A 533 15.09 12.01 -13.56
N SER A 534 15.05 13.31 -13.79
CA SER A 534 14.80 14.31 -12.74
C SER A 534 14.42 15.65 -13.38
N ASP A 535 13.93 16.61 -12.59
CA ASP A 535 13.66 17.98 -13.06
C ASP A 535 14.73 18.91 -12.48
N PHE A 536 15.94 18.86 -13.04
CA PHE A 536 17.13 19.49 -12.45
C PHE A 536 17.07 21.02 -12.51
N ASN A 537 16.37 21.58 -13.51
CA ASN A 537 16.21 23.02 -13.65
C ASN A 537 14.88 23.56 -13.09
N CYS A 538 14.08 22.67 -12.48
CA CYS A 538 12.80 22.96 -11.84
C CYS A 538 11.77 23.64 -12.76
N ASP A 539 11.84 23.42 -14.08
CA ASP A 539 10.93 24.04 -15.05
C ASP A 539 9.65 23.22 -15.29
N GLY A 540 9.55 22.02 -14.70
CA GLY A 540 8.40 21.13 -14.82
C GLY A 540 8.46 20.17 -16.02
N LEU A 541 9.59 20.13 -16.72
CA LEU A 541 9.89 19.12 -17.74
C LEU A 541 10.92 18.13 -17.20
N ILE A 542 10.76 16.86 -17.53
CA ILE A 542 11.70 15.83 -17.09
C ILE A 542 12.95 15.86 -17.96
N ASP A 543 14.11 16.04 -17.31
CA ASP A 543 15.45 15.99 -17.88
C ASP A 543 16.01 14.56 -17.83
N VAL A 544 17.00 14.28 -18.69
CA VAL A 544 17.65 12.96 -18.78
C VAL A 544 19.12 13.10 -18.44
N LEU A 545 19.59 12.36 -17.44
CA LEU A 545 21.01 12.22 -17.13
C LEU A 545 21.50 10.81 -17.43
N VAL A 546 22.62 10.71 -18.14
CA VAL A 546 23.26 9.44 -18.51
C VAL A 546 24.71 9.42 -18.02
N THR A 547 25.10 8.30 -17.43
CA THR A 547 26.47 8.03 -16.96
C THR A 547 27.17 6.99 -17.83
N TYR A 548 28.47 7.17 -18.08
CA TYR A 548 29.23 6.36 -19.03
C TYR A 548 30.51 5.74 -18.44
N LYS A 549 30.87 4.53 -18.92
CA LYS A 549 32.04 3.79 -18.44
C LYS A 549 33.40 4.27 -18.91
N LEU A 550 33.43 4.98 -20.03
CA LEU A 550 34.66 5.47 -20.65
C LEU A 550 34.39 6.87 -21.18
N ALA A 551 34.96 7.86 -20.51
CA ALA A 551 34.82 9.26 -20.88
C ALA A 551 35.67 9.57 -22.12
N GLU A 552 35.07 9.72 -23.30
CA GLU A 552 35.73 10.38 -24.42
C GLU A 552 35.75 11.89 -24.14
N ASN A 553 36.86 12.57 -24.44
CA ASN A 553 37.08 13.98 -24.08
C ASN A 553 36.92 14.29 -22.59
N ASN A 554 37.17 13.31 -21.71
CA ASN A 554 37.10 13.44 -20.26
C ASN A 554 35.68 13.65 -19.70
N GLN A 555 34.60 13.54 -20.48
CA GLN A 555 33.22 13.67 -20.00
C GLN A 555 32.58 12.32 -19.63
N HIS A 556 32.26 12.10 -18.36
CA HIS A 556 31.63 10.86 -17.86
C HIS A 556 30.13 10.98 -17.61
N ILE A 557 29.60 12.21 -17.62
CA ILE A 557 28.18 12.53 -17.36
C ILE A 557 27.63 13.39 -18.48
N TYR A 558 26.46 13.02 -18.99
CA TYR A 558 25.71 13.82 -19.95
C TYR A 558 24.34 14.14 -19.38
N LEU A 559 24.07 15.43 -19.19
CA LEU A 559 22.77 15.95 -18.79
C LEU A 559 22.09 16.60 -19.99
N PHE A 560 20.94 16.06 -20.36
CA PHE A 560 20.08 16.53 -21.44
C PHE A 560 18.88 17.26 -20.84
N ILE A 561 18.86 18.58 -20.96
CA ILE A 561 17.79 19.44 -20.46
C ILE A 561 16.64 19.46 -21.46
N ASN A 562 15.45 19.13 -21.00
CA ASN A 562 14.24 19.12 -21.81
C ASN A 562 13.76 20.56 -22.08
N LYS A 563 13.41 20.83 -23.34
CA LYS A 563 12.88 22.13 -23.82
C LYS A 563 11.43 22.02 -24.30
N GLY A 564 10.81 20.87 -24.07
CA GLY A 564 9.44 20.53 -24.45
C GLY A 564 9.34 19.94 -25.86
N GLY A 565 8.29 19.16 -26.08
CA GLY A 565 8.02 18.50 -27.36
C GLY A 565 9.15 17.57 -27.80
N PHE A 566 9.70 16.79 -26.85
CA PHE A 566 10.84 15.88 -27.02
C PHE A 566 12.14 16.54 -27.49
N LYS A 567 12.32 17.85 -27.31
CA LYS A 567 13.59 18.50 -27.66
C LYS A 567 14.49 18.63 -26.45
N PHE A 568 15.72 18.16 -26.58
CA PHE A 568 16.71 18.18 -25.51
C PHE A 568 17.98 18.94 -25.92
N GLU A 569 18.54 19.66 -24.95
CA GLU A 569 19.80 20.39 -25.08
C GLU A 569 20.81 19.90 -24.05
N ILE A 570 22.05 19.64 -24.47
CA ILE A 570 23.11 19.23 -23.55
C ILE A 570 23.46 20.40 -22.62
N LYS A 571 23.47 20.13 -21.32
CA LYS A 571 23.98 21.04 -20.28
C LYS A 571 25.45 20.76 -20.06
N GLU A 572 26.26 21.78 -20.33
CA GLU A 572 27.68 21.77 -20.00
C GLU A 572 27.87 22.18 -18.53
N ASP A 573 28.61 21.36 -17.78
CA ASP A 573 29.06 21.65 -16.43
C ASP A 573 30.45 21.07 -16.24
N ARG A 574 31.36 21.81 -15.60
CA ARG A 574 32.75 21.37 -15.37
C ARG A 574 32.84 20.10 -14.53
N ASN A 575 31.87 19.86 -13.65
CA ASN A 575 31.86 18.69 -12.76
C ASN A 575 31.52 17.40 -13.52
N PHE A 576 31.02 17.51 -14.75
CA PHE A 576 30.76 16.38 -15.64
C PHE A 576 32.01 15.88 -16.37
N TYR A 577 33.14 16.56 -16.14
CA TYR A 577 34.43 16.24 -16.71
C TYR A 577 35.43 15.81 -15.64
N THR A 578 36.36 14.94 -16.01
CA THR A 578 37.34 14.36 -15.10
C THR A 578 38.63 14.01 -15.84
N ASP A 579 39.77 14.43 -15.27
CA ASP A 579 41.10 14.15 -15.85
C ASP A 579 41.52 12.67 -15.73
N LYS A 580 40.91 11.95 -14.78
CA LYS A 580 40.99 10.48 -14.69
C LYS A 580 39.77 9.96 -15.45
N ALA A 581 39.82 8.82 -16.12
CA ALA A 581 38.60 8.24 -16.73
C ALA A 581 37.93 7.28 -15.74
N PRO A 582 37.15 7.75 -14.74
CA PRO A 582 36.42 6.87 -13.86
C PRO A 582 35.35 6.14 -14.67
N THR A 583 34.97 4.99 -14.17
CA THR A 583 33.79 4.29 -14.64
C THR A 583 32.63 4.68 -13.74
N ALA A 584 31.76 5.57 -14.22
CA ALA A 584 30.52 5.93 -13.53
C ALA A 584 29.48 4.85 -13.80
N TYR A 585 29.06 4.13 -12.76
CA TYR A 585 28.19 2.96 -12.89
C TYR A 585 26.73 3.25 -12.56
N ALA A 586 26.48 4.21 -11.67
CA ALA A 586 25.14 4.52 -11.20
C ALA A 586 25.04 5.98 -10.75
N SER A 587 23.83 6.53 -10.84
CA SER A 587 23.49 7.85 -10.33
C SER A 587 22.10 7.83 -9.70
N ILE A 588 21.88 8.72 -8.74
CA ILE A 588 20.59 8.94 -8.09
C ILE A 588 20.42 10.44 -7.83
N SER A 589 19.18 10.93 -7.95
CA SER A 589 18.84 12.34 -7.82
C SER A 589 17.76 12.53 -6.77
N ASN A 590 18.03 13.36 -5.76
CA ASN A 590 17.12 13.64 -4.64
C ASN A 590 17.55 14.92 -3.89
N ASP A 591 16.65 15.48 -3.08
CA ASP A 591 16.92 16.67 -2.23
C ASP A 591 17.57 16.23 -0.91
N PHE A 592 18.91 16.13 -0.87
CA PHE A 592 19.64 15.60 0.29
C PHE A 592 19.90 16.64 1.36
N ASN A 593 19.90 17.93 1.00
CA ASN A 593 20.15 19.04 1.91
C ASN A 593 18.86 19.77 2.34
N ASN A 594 17.69 19.30 1.90
CA ASN A 594 16.38 19.88 2.19
C ASN A 594 16.29 21.37 1.80
N ASP A 595 16.83 21.75 0.64
CA ASP A 595 16.65 23.08 0.05
C ASP A 595 15.48 23.13 -0.96
N GLY A 596 14.97 21.95 -1.33
CA GLY A 596 13.89 21.74 -2.27
C GLY A 596 14.32 21.71 -3.72
N PHE A 597 15.60 21.44 -4.00
CA PHE A 597 16.14 21.16 -5.33
C PHE A 597 16.72 19.74 -5.39
N PRO A 598 16.57 19.04 -6.52
CA PRO A 598 17.15 17.71 -6.67
C PRO A 598 18.67 17.81 -6.87
N ASP A 599 19.42 17.35 -5.88
CA ASP A 599 20.86 17.15 -5.93
C ASP A 599 21.21 15.82 -6.61
N LEU A 600 22.50 15.59 -6.88
CA LEU A 600 22.97 14.44 -7.64
C LEU A 600 24.12 13.72 -6.93
N VAL A 601 23.98 12.39 -6.81
CA VAL A 601 25.02 11.50 -6.31
C VAL A 601 25.41 10.49 -7.37
N ILE A 602 26.71 10.30 -7.56
CA ILE A 602 27.26 9.46 -8.62
C ILE A 602 28.25 8.46 -8.04
N PHE A 603 27.99 7.19 -8.30
CA PHE A 603 28.85 6.10 -7.91
C PHE A 603 29.89 5.83 -9.02
N ASN A 604 31.14 6.18 -8.71
CA ASN A 604 32.30 5.87 -9.55
C ASN A 604 33.04 4.67 -8.97
N HIS A 605 32.98 3.51 -9.63
CA HIS A 605 33.63 2.29 -9.13
C HIS A 605 35.15 2.40 -9.12
N GLU A 606 35.79 2.00 -8.02
CA GLU A 606 37.24 2.16 -7.76
C GLU A 606 37.75 3.61 -7.66
N TYR A 607 36.83 4.58 -7.71
CA TYR A 607 37.08 6.00 -7.52
C TYR A 607 36.22 6.53 -6.36
N ASN A 608 36.39 7.82 -6.08
CA ASN A 608 35.60 8.47 -5.05
C ASN A 608 34.19 8.69 -5.60
N LEU A 609 33.21 8.54 -4.72
CA LEU A 609 31.85 9.01 -4.97
C LEU A 609 31.87 10.50 -5.32
N GLN A 610 30.96 10.95 -6.18
CA GLN A 610 30.80 12.36 -6.50
C GLN A 610 29.44 12.84 -5.97
N PHE A 611 29.46 13.88 -5.14
CA PHE A 611 28.26 14.50 -4.55
C PHE A 611 28.13 15.94 -5.03
N LEU A 612 27.06 16.23 -5.75
CA LEU A 612 26.85 17.49 -6.47
C LEU A 612 25.55 18.15 -6.00
N LEU A 613 25.66 19.32 -5.35
CA LEU A 613 24.49 20.12 -4.98
C LEU A 613 23.99 20.95 -6.15
N ASN A 614 22.68 21.00 -6.34
CA ASN A 614 22.03 21.73 -7.43
C ASN A 614 21.42 23.05 -6.94
N ASP A 615 21.54 24.12 -7.72
CA ASP A 615 20.96 25.43 -7.39
C ASP A 615 19.51 25.62 -7.91
N GLY A 616 18.88 24.54 -8.37
CA GLY A 616 17.56 24.54 -9.01
C GLY A 616 17.55 25.07 -10.44
N LYS A 617 18.72 25.31 -11.05
CA LYS A 617 18.87 25.71 -12.46
C LYS A 617 19.78 24.75 -13.23
N ALA A 618 19.92 23.53 -12.70
CA ALA A 618 20.86 22.52 -13.15
C ALA A 618 22.32 23.04 -13.18
N ASN A 619 22.73 23.88 -12.21
CA ASN A 619 24.14 24.19 -11.99
C ASN A 619 24.62 23.45 -10.75
N PHE A 620 25.74 22.72 -10.88
CA PHE A 620 26.19 21.81 -9.84
C PHE A 620 27.41 22.34 -9.09
N THR A 621 27.41 22.14 -7.77
CA THR A 621 28.56 22.40 -6.90
C THR A 621 29.04 21.09 -6.31
N ASP A 622 30.27 20.70 -6.61
CA ASP A 622 30.89 19.52 -6.00
C ASP A 622 31.23 19.78 -4.53
N VAL A 623 30.56 19.03 -3.65
CA VAL A 623 30.73 19.08 -2.19
C VAL A 623 31.29 17.79 -1.61
N THR A 624 31.75 16.86 -2.46
CA THR A 624 32.24 15.53 -2.08
C THR A 624 33.21 15.56 -0.90
N ALA A 625 34.17 16.49 -0.91
CA ALA A 625 35.16 16.63 0.15
C ALA A 625 34.56 17.14 1.47
N THR A 626 33.51 17.96 1.41
CA THR A 626 32.84 18.57 2.57
C THR A 626 31.90 17.59 3.26
N VAL A 627 31.23 16.72 2.50
CA VAL A 627 30.29 15.71 3.03
C VAL A 627 30.98 14.48 3.64
N GLY A 628 32.31 14.37 3.48
CA GLY A 628 33.13 13.34 4.13
C GLY A 628 33.46 12.11 3.27
N PHE A 629 32.96 12.03 2.04
CA PHE A 629 33.23 10.91 1.11
C PHE A 629 34.59 11.07 0.42
N THR A 630 35.66 10.77 1.16
CA THR A 630 37.05 10.85 0.64
C THR A 630 37.63 9.50 0.24
N GLU A 631 36.95 8.41 0.59
CA GLU A 631 37.36 7.05 0.30
C GLU A 631 36.82 6.54 -1.04
N LYS A 632 37.48 5.49 -1.54
CA LYS A 632 37.06 4.81 -2.75
C LYS A 632 36.03 3.75 -2.43
N PHE A 633 35.00 3.67 -3.25
CA PHE A 633 34.01 2.62 -3.12
C PHE A 633 34.28 1.50 -4.12
N PHE A 634 34.11 0.27 -3.65
CA PHE A 634 34.19 -0.92 -4.47
C PHE A 634 32.89 -1.69 -4.33
N HIS A 635 32.34 -2.13 -5.46
CA HIS A 635 31.28 -3.10 -5.49
C HIS A 635 31.76 -4.30 -6.32
N PRO A 636 31.56 -5.55 -5.83
CA PRO A 636 31.95 -6.75 -6.57
C PRO A 636 31.19 -6.88 -7.89
N GLU A 637 29.99 -6.29 -7.98
CA GLU A 637 29.14 -6.29 -9.18
C GLU A 637 28.80 -4.86 -9.57
N PRO A 638 29.61 -4.19 -10.36
CA PRO A 638 29.36 -2.80 -10.66
C PRO A 638 28.23 -2.75 -11.71
N SER A 639 27.00 -2.73 -11.20
CA SER A 639 25.75 -2.67 -11.95
C SER A 639 25.06 -1.34 -11.67
N GLY A 640 24.08 -0.97 -12.48
CA GLY A 640 23.27 0.22 -12.20
C GLY A 640 22.70 0.21 -10.78
N GLY A 641 22.19 -0.90 -10.26
CA GLY A 641 21.39 -0.96 -9.01
C GLY A 641 22.15 -0.82 -7.68
N VAL A 642 23.41 -0.40 -7.67
CA VAL A 642 24.27 -0.44 -6.47
C VAL A 642 24.07 0.73 -5.48
N ILE A 643 23.21 1.69 -5.83
CA ILE A 643 22.93 2.89 -5.04
C ILE A 643 21.42 3.09 -4.88
N ALA A 644 20.98 3.36 -3.65
CA ALA A 644 19.60 3.71 -3.31
C ALA A 644 19.57 4.70 -2.15
N THR A 645 18.44 5.37 -1.95
CA THR A 645 18.25 6.38 -0.92
C THR A 645 16.92 6.19 -0.23
N ALA A 646 16.85 6.42 1.07
CA ALA A 646 15.60 6.46 1.80
C ALA A 646 15.84 7.15 3.15
N ASP A 647 14.79 7.62 3.80
CA ASP A 647 14.86 8.10 5.18
C ASP A 647 14.61 6.90 6.11
N VAL A 648 15.66 6.12 6.40
CA VAL A 648 15.49 4.82 7.08
C VAL A 648 15.30 4.95 8.58
N ASN A 649 15.58 6.13 9.14
CA ASN A 649 15.45 6.41 10.56
C ASN A 649 14.29 7.36 10.90
N ASN A 650 13.51 7.78 9.89
CA ASN A 650 12.38 8.70 9.98
C ASN A 650 12.75 10.08 10.58
N ASP A 651 13.96 10.59 10.30
CA ASP A 651 14.45 11.87 10.84
C ASP A 651 14.28 13.07 9.91
N GLY A 652 13.77 12.84 8.71
CA GLY A 652 13.50 13.86 7.69
C GLY A 652 14.67 14.13 6.74
N TRP A 653 15.77 13.37 6.83
CA TRP A 653 16.92 13.49 5.95
C TRP A 653 17.11 12.21 5.15
N LEU A 654 17.37 12.33 3.85
CA LEU A 654 17.59 11.15 3.01
C LEU A 654 18.94 10.52 3.32
N ASP A 655 18.91 9.27 3.71
CA ASP A 655 20.06 8.40 3.92
C ASP A 655 20.49 7.76 2.61
N LEU A 656 21.72 7.25 2.59
CA LEU A 656 22.36 6.77 1.39
C LEU A 656 22.88 5.35 1.58
N PHE A 657 22.44 4.44 0.73
CA PHE A 657 22.97 3.08 0.66
C PHE A 657 23.82 2.91 -0.59
N ILE A 658 25.06 2.47 -0.42
CA ILE A 658 25.99 2.22 -1.52
C ILE A 658 26.64 0.86 -1.32
N GLY A 659 26.26 -0.10 -2.17
CA GLY A 659 26.87 -1.41 -2.26
C GLY A 659 26.66 -2.31 -1.03
N SER A 660 27.43 -2.12 0.03
CA SER A 660 27.32 -2.88 1.28
C SER A 660 27.26 -2.01 2.53
N ARG A 661 27.06 -0.70 2.34
CA ARG A 661 27.24 0.32 3.36
C ARG A 661 26.06 1.26 3.35
N LEU A 662 25.43 1.38 4.51
CA LEU A 662 24.35 2.32 4.79
C LEU A 662 24.92 3.50 5.56
N PHE A 663 24.64 4.71 5.09
CA PHE A 663 25.08 5.97 5.67
C PHE A 663 23.88 6.81 6.08
N LEU A 664 23.81 7.21 7.34
CA LEU A 664 22.82 8.18 7.80
C LEU A 664 23.27 9.59 7.47
N ASN A 665 22.35 10.40 6.95
CA ASN A 665 22.57 11.82 6.71
C ASN A 665 22.29 12.63 7.98
N SER A 666 22.71 13.89 8.00
CA SER A 666 22.43 14.83 9.08
C SER A 666 22.06 16.21 8.53
N PRO A 667 21.47 17.10 9.34
CA PRO A 667 21.15 18.47 8.91
C PRO A 667 22.33 19.27 8.36
N GLU A 668 23.55 18.93 8.77
CA GLU A 668 24.80 19.54 8.29
C GLU A 668 25.34 18.89 7.00
N LEU A 669 24.55 18.01 6.36
CA LEU A 669 24.92 17.21 5.20
C LEU A 669 26.18 16.37 5.47
N GLN A 670 26.18 15.64 6.60
CA GLN A 670 27.27 14.74 6.99
C GLN A 670 26.77 13.30 7.02
N PHE A 671 27.53 12.40 6.38
CA PHE A 671 27.15 10.99 6.26
C PHE A 671 27.92 10.11 7.25
N THR A 672 27.19 9.37 8.09
CA THR A 672 27.77 8.44 9.08
C THR A 672 27.44 7.00 8.73
N GLU A 673 28.45 6.15 8.51
CA GLU A 673 28.23 4.73 8.22
C GLU A 673 27.66 3.98 9.44
N VAL A 674 26.52 3.33 9.25
CA VAL A 674 25.82 2.59 10.32
C VAL A 674 25.50 1.13 9.98
N GLY A 675 25.59 0.70 8.71
CA GLY A 675 25.08 -0.61 8.24
C GLY A 675 25.31 -1.78 9.21
N LYS A 676 26.57 -2.07 9.58
CA LYS A 676 26.91 -3.16 10.50
C LYS A 676 26.29 -3.03 11.89
N SER A 677 26.12 -1.80 12.36
CA SER A 677 25.54 -1.48 13.68
C SER A 677 24.03 -1.70 13.71
N VAL A 678 23.37 -1.70 12.55
CA VAL A 678 21.92 -1.87 12.39
C VAL A 678 21.55 -3.20 11.74
N GLY A 679 22.48 -4.15 11.69
CA GLY A 679 22.21 -5.51 11.21
C GLY A 679 22.42 -5.73 9.70
N VAL A 680 22.90 -4.74 8.95
CA VAL A 680 23.18 -4.85 7.52
C VAL A 680 24.69 -5.02 7.28
N ASP A 681 25.09 -6.23 6.90
CA ASP A 681 26.52 -6.59 6.66
C ASP A 681 26.70 -7.37 5.35
N PHE A 682 25.84 -7.07 4.37
CA PHE A 682 25.73 -7.79 3.11
C PHE A 682 25.97 -6.87 1.92
N THR A 683 26.42 -7.41 0.79
CA THR A 683 26.72 -6.65 -0.44
C THR A 683 25.73 -7.00 -1.55
N GLY A 684 25.08 -6.01 -2.14
CA GLY A 684 24.16 -6.23 -3.25
C GLY A 684 23.50 -4.95 -3.76
N ASN A 685 22.46 -5.10 -4.58
CA ASN A 685 21.70 -3.98 -5.13
C ASN A 685 20.50 -3.68 -4.22
N PRO A 686 20.53 -2.58 -3.44
CA PRO A 686 19.45 -2.21 -2.52
C PRO A 686 18.21 -1.70 -3.27
N THR A 687 17.03 -1.97 -2.71
CA THR A 687 15.78 -1.28 -3.02
C THR A 687 15.02 -1.05 -1.71
N PHE A 688 14.58 0.18 -1.48
CA PHE A 688 13.81 0.54 -0.28
C PHE A 688 12.30 0.59 -0.59
N THR A 689 11.48 0.23 0.39
CA THR A 689 10.02 0.42 0.37
C THR A 689 9.48 0.20 1.78
N ASP A 690 8.23 0.51 2.05
CA ASP A 690 7.54 0.08 3.28
C ASP A 690 6.57 -1.05 2.90
N TYR A 691 7.07 -2.29 2.86
CA TYR A 691 6.31 -3.40 2.27
C TYR A 691 5.24 -3.92 3.24
N ASP A 692 5.40 -3.70 4.55
CA ASP A 692 4.44 -4.15 5.55
C ASP A 692 3.49 -3.06 6.06
N ASN A 693 3.58 -1.87 5.44
CA ASN A 693 2.76 -0.69 5.68
C ASN A 693 2.80 -0.19 7.12
N ASP A 694 3.88 -0.46 7.83
CA ASP A 694 3.97 -0.15 9.23
C ASP A 694 4.55 1.26 9.50
N GLY A 695 5.06 1.94 8.47
CA GLY A 695 5.66 3.27 8.54
C GLY A 695 7.18 3.29 8.51
N ASP A 696 7.81 2.13 8.61
CA ASP A 696 9.24 1.97 8.63
C ASP A 696 9.71 1.59 7.22
N ILE A 697 10.74 2.27 6.72
CA ILE A 697 11.27 1.93 5.39
C ILE A 697 12.13 0.67 5.50
N ASP A 698 11.64 -0.41 4.91
CA ASP A 698 12.26 -1.71 4.74
C ASP A 698 13.26 -1.75 3.60
N LEU A 699 14.08 -2.81 3.58
CA LEU A 699 15.17 -2.96 2.64
C LEU A 699 15.14 -4.34 1.97
N PHE A 700 15.08 -4.36 0.65
CA PHE A 700 15.40 -5.51 -0.18
C PHE A 700 16.83 -5.40 -0.70
N ILE A 701 17.61 -6.49 -0.65
CA ILE A 701 18.91 -6.56 -1.29
C ILE A 701 18.94 -7.70 -2.31
N GLY A 702 19.08 -7.33 -3.58
CA GLY A 702 19.35 -8.25 -4.66
C GLY A 702 20.81 -8.67 -4.70
N SER A 703 21.08 -9.94 -5.02
CA SER A 703 22.42 -10.51 -5.14
C SER A 703 22.53 -11.31 -6.44
N SER A 704 23.62 -11.10 -7.18
CA SER A 704 23.91 -11.83 -8.40
C SER A 704 24.98 -12.91 -8.15
N ARG A 705 25.14 -13.83 -9.10
CA ARG A 705 25.95 -15.04 -9.03
C ARG A 705 27.43 -14.74 -8.99
N GLU A 706 27.84 -13.60 -9.55
CA GLU A 706 29.22 -13.15 -9.58
C GLU A 706 29.69 -12.57 -8.22
N ALA A 707 28.79 -12.01 -7.39
CA ALA A 707 29.06 -11.65 -5.99
C ALA A 707 29.10 -12.87 -5.05
N LEU A 708 28.75 -14.08 -5.51
CA LEU A 708 28.62 -15.30 -4.68
C LEU A 708 29.93 -15.90 -4.16
N GLY A 709 30.96 -15.08 -3.93
CA GLY A 709 32.15 -15.51 -3.19
C GLY A 709 31.85 -16.03 -1.77
N LYS A 710 30.63 -15.84 -1.24
CA LYS A 710 30.22 -16.24 0.12
C LYS A 710 28.91 -17.03 0.28
N GLY A 711 28.22 -17.43 -0.80
CA GLY A 711 26.93 -18.16 -0.67
C GLY A 711 25.75 -17.27 -0.21
N ASP A 712 25.94 -15.97 -0.39
CA ASP A 712 25.05 -14.86 -0.15
C ASP A 712 23.79 -14.97 -1.06
N ARG A 713 22.60 -14.60 -0.56
CA ARG A 713 21.31 -14.78 -1.26
C ARG A 713 20.57 -13.47 -1.29
N THR A 714 19.62 -13.33 -2.23
CA THR A 714 18.60 -12.27 -2.14
C THR A 714 18.00 -12.24 -0.75
N THR A 715 17.96 -11.06 -0.13
CA THR A 715 17.58 -10.91 1.29
C THR A 715 16.54 -9.79 1.43
N LEU A 716 15.49 -10.05 2.18
CA LEU A 716 14.48 -9.04 2.56
C LEU A 716 14.64 -8.72 4.05
N TYR A 717 14.76 -7.44 4.36
CA TYR A 717 14.93 -6.94 5.72
C TYR A 717 13.73 -6.09 6.13
N ARG A 718 13.15 -6.43 7.29
CA ARG A 718 12.22 -5.55 8.00
C ARG A 718 12.99 -4.49 8.78
N ASN A 719 12.63 -3.22 8.65
CA ASN A 719 13.12 -2.17 9.54
C ASN A 719 12.31 -2.17 10.84
N ASN A 720 12.98 -1.90 11.96
CA ASN A 720 12.36 -1.94 13.28
C ASN A 720 12.65 -0.61 13.97
N LEU A 721 11.80 0.40 13.77
CA LEU A 721 11.94 1.70 14.41
C LEU A 721 11.27 1.73 15.78
N ALA A 722 11.91 2.42 16.73
CA ALA A 722 11.30 2.69 18.04
C ALA A 722 10.13 3.67 17.96
N GLU A 723 10.22 4.64 17.04
CA GLU A 723 9.26 5.73 16.90
C GLU A 723 8.85 5.88 15.43
N LYS A 724 7.57 5.64 15.18
CA LYS A 724 6.93 5.90 13.89
C LYS A 724 6.74 7.42 13.80
N ASN A 725 7.54 8.09 12.99
CA ASN A 725 7.58 9.55 12.80
C ASN A 725 7.54 9.82 11.30
N TYR A 726 6.41 9.54 10.65
CA TYR A 726 6.34 9.63 9.20
C TYR A 726 5.09 10.31 8.68
N ILE A 727 5.13 10.75 7.42
CA ILE A 727 3.98 11.11 6.59
C ILE A 727 4.13 10.39 5.25
N LYS A 728 3.11 9.63 4.87
CA LYS A 728 3.01 9.02 3.54
C LYS A 728 2.12 9.88 2.65
N VAL A 729 2.43 9.99 1.37
CA VAL A 729 1.65 10.74 0.39
C VAL A 729 1.32 9.83 -0.80
N LYS A 730 0.05 9.44 -0.92
CA LYS A 730 -0.45 8.65 -2.05
C LYS A 730 -0.99 9.59 -3.13
N LEU A 731 -0.51 9.46 -4.35
CA LEU A 731 -0.87 10.35 -5.46
C LEU A 731 -1.76 9.64 -6.47
N SER A 732 -2.72 10.38 -7.05
CA SER A 732 -3.43 9.93 -8.26
C SER A 732 -3.58 11.06 -9.27
N GLY A 733 -3.23 10.76 -10.52
CA GLY A 733 -3.36 11.64 -11.67
C GLY A 733 -4.64 11.36 -12.45
N ASP A 734 -5.28 12.42 -12.94
CA ASP A 734 -6.44 12.32 -13.84
C ASP A 734 -6.26 13.11 -15.15
N VAL A 735 -5.27 14.01 -15.18
CA VAL A 735 -4.88 14.80 -16.36
C VAL A 735 -3.47 14.44 -16.80
N SER A 736 -2.55 14.32 -15.83
CA SER A 736 -1.26 13.65 -15.96
C SER A 736 -1.45 12.14 -15.92
N ASN A 737 -0.38 11.38 -16.17
CA ASN A 737 -0.41 9.92 -16.08
C ASN A 737 -1.04 9.46 -14.74
N ARG A 738 -1.77 8.33 -14.73
CA ARG A 738 -2.60 7.93 -13.58
C ARG A 738 -1.83 7.77 -12.27
N ASN A 739 -0.58 7.33 -12.35
CA ASN A 739 0.29 7.17 -11.19
C ASN A 739 1.01 8.47 -10.78
N ALA A 740 0.75 9.59 -11.45
CA ALA A 740 1.38 10.88 -11.22
C ALA A 740 2.92 10.83 -11.20
N ILE A 741 3.53 9.93 -11.98
CA ILE A 741 4.99 9.84 -12.15
C ILE A 741 5.49 11.18 -12.68
N GLY A 742 6.55 11.70 -12.05
CA GLY A 742 7.10 13.02 -12.28
C GLY A 742 6.52 14.13 -11.39
N ALA A 743 5.50 13.86 -10.58
CA ALA A 743 4.97 14.85 -9.64
C ALA A 743 6.02 15.26 -8.58
N LYS A 744 6.10 16.56 -8.28
CA LYS A 744 6.96 17.13 -7.24
C LYS A 744 6.17 17.27 -5.94
N VAL A 745 6.59 16.56 -4.90
CA VAL A 745 5.96 16.60 -3.58
C VAL A 745 6.88 17.29 -2.59
N TYR A 746 6.43 18.45 -2.11
CA TYR A 746 7.10 19.22 -1.08
C TYR A 746 6.44 18.96 0.26
N LEU A 747 7.23 18.58 1.27
CA LEU A 747 6.79 18.58 2.65
C LEU A 747 7.29 19.85 3.34
N LEU A 748 6.35 20.63 3.89
CA LEU A 748 6.62 21.93 4.54
C LEU A 748 6.33 21.80 6.04
N GLY A 749 7.35 21.99 6.87
CA GLY A 749 7.26 21.93 8.34
C GLY A 749 7.26 23.32 8.97
N PHE A 750 6.27 23.55 9.83
CA PHE A 750 6.03 24.83 10.49
C PHE A 750 6.24 24.72 11.99
N ASP A 751 6.91 25.72 12.56
CA ASP A 751 7.11 25.84 14.01
C ASP A 751 5.82 26.27 14.74
N LYS A 752 5.91 26.47 16.06
CA LYS A 752 4.77 26.88 16.90
C LYS A 752 4.24 28.28 16.56
N ASP A 753 5.07 29.13 15.94
CA ASP A 753 4.73 30.49 15.54
C ASP A 753 4.18 30.55 14.11
N GLY A 754 4.13 29.40 13.40
CA GLY A 754 3.64 29.28 12.03
C GLY A 754 4.66 29.67 10.97
N THR A 755 5.94 29.75 11.32
CA THR A 755 7.03 29.99 10.36
C THR A 755 7.45 28.68 9.72
N ASN A 756 7.58 28.66 8.40
CA ASN A 756 8.15 27.49 7.71
C ASN A 756 9.65 27.41 8.01
N VAL A 757 10.06 26.34 8.68
CA VAL A 757 11.45 26.07 9.09
C VAL A 757 12.02 24.80 8.46
N TYR A 758 11.20 24.05 7.71
CA TYR A 758 11.58 22.79 7.10
C TYR A 758 10.91 22.63 5.75
N LYS A 759 11.68 22.31 4.71
CA LYS A 759 11.17 22.08 3.36
C LYS A 759 11.98 20.96 2.73
N THR A 760 11.34 19.91 2.26
CA THR A 760 12.03 18.85 1.51
C THR A 760 11.23 18.49 0.27
N LEU A 761 11.90 18.05 -0.79
CA LEU A 761 11.31 17.63 -2.06
C LEU A 761 11.52 16.12 -2.28
N ARG A 762 10.48 15.45 -2.78
CA ARG A 762 10.55 14.13 -3.42
C ARG A 762 9.88 14.21 -4.80
N GLN A 763 10.39 13.43 -5.75
CA GLN A 763 9.82 13.34 -7.10
C GLN A 763 9.26 11.94 -7.31
N ASN A 764 7.99 11.84 -7.68
CA ASN A 764 7.32 10.55 -7.76
C ASN A 764 7.83 9.69 -8.92
N GLY A 765 8.27 8.46 -8.66
CA GLY A 765 8.64 7.49 -9.70
C GLY A 765 9.85 7.86 -10.57
N ILE A 766 10.56 8.94 -10.22
CA ILE A 766 11.79 9.38 -10.89
C ILE A 766 12.85 9.73 -9.85
N GLY A 767 14.07 10.02 -10.28
CA GLY A 767 15.21 10.28 -9.40
C GLY A 767 15.91 9.02 -8.90
N SER A 768 15.17 7.89 -8.79
CA SER A 768 15.68 6.59 -8.38
C SER A 768 16.50 5.87 -9.45
N ASN A 769 17.11 4.76 -9.04
CA ASN A 769 17.92 3.94 -9.92
C ASN A 769 17.06 3.15 -10.91
N SER A 770 17.46 3.15 -12.19
CA SER A 770 16.72 2.39 -13.21
C SER A 770 16.61 0.87 -12.97
N LEU A 771 17.58 0.22 -12.31
CA LEU A 771 17.53 -1.23 -12.03
C LEU A 771 16.87 -1.59 -10.68
N SER A 772 16.81 -0.63 -9.75
CA SER A 772 16.27 -0.80 -8.39
C SER A 772 15.34 0.36 -8.09
N GLN A 773 14.03 0.13 -8.22
CA GLN A 773 13.01 1.18 -8.12
C GLN A 773 12.14 0.99 -6.88
N GLU A 774 12.01 2.07 -6.11
CA GLU A 774 11.08 2.17 -4.99
C GLU A 774 9.62 2.15 -5.50
N ASP A 775 8.69 1.85 -4.60
CA ASP A 775 7.28 1.98 -4.93
C ASP A 775 6.90 3.46 -5.09
N TYR A 776 6.46 3.83 -6.28
CA TYR A 776 6.02 5.18 -6.61
C TYR A 776 4.50 5.35 -6.48
N SER A 777 3.79 4.38 -5.90
CA SER A 777 2.39 4.57 -5.51
C SER A 777 2.25 5.48 -4.27
N VAL A 778 3.25 5.45 -3.38
CA VAL A 778 3.28 6.19 -2.13
C VAL A 778 4.66 6.78 -1.88
N ILE A 779 4.72 8.09 -1.65
CA ILE A 779 5.95 8.78 -1.23
C ILE A 779 6.01 8.83 0.29
N HIS A 780 7.16 8.46 0.85
CA HIS A 780 7.41 8.49 2.29
C HIS A 780 8.30 9.67 2.70
N PHE A 781 7.97 10.29 3.84
CA PHE A 781 8.79 11.28 4.53
C PHE A 781 8.91 10.94 6.02
N GLY A 782 10.13 10.94 6.56
CA GLY A 782 10.34 11.09 7.99
C GLY A 782 10.10 12.53 8.45
N ILE A 783 9.79 12.70 9.73
CA ILE A 783 9.40 14.00 10.28
C ILE A 783 9.91 14.26 11.69
N ASP A 784 10.23 15.53 11.97
CA ASP A 784 10.35 16.03 13.34
C ASP A 784 8.93 16.14 13.98
N PRO A 785 8.63 15.40 15.06
CA PRO A 785 7.33 15.46 15.73
C PRO A 785 7.03 16.81 16.40
N GLY A 786 8.00 17.71 16.51
CA GLY A 786 7.85 19.06 17.03
C GLY A 786 7.22 20.06 16.05
N LEU A 787 7.15 19.73 14.76
CA LEU A 787 6.64 20.59 13.70
C LEU A 787 5.22 20.18 13.25
N LYS A 788 4.51 21.12 12.62
CA LYS A 788 3.26 20.86 11.91
C LYS A 788 3.52 20.82 10.42
N TYR A 789 2.88 19.92 9.69
CA TYR A 789 3.21 19.70 8.28
C TYR A 789 2.08 20.05 7.31
N GLN A 790 2.50 20.58 6.16
CA GLN A 790 1.67 20.68 4.95
C GLN A 790 2.39 20.01 3.79
N VAL A 791 1.65 19.21 3.03
CA VAL A 791 2.12 18.60 1.79
C VAL A 791 1.66 19.48 0.63
N LYS A 792 2.61 20.00 -0.16
CA LYS A 792 2.35 20.67 -1.44
C LYS A 792 2.75 19.74 -2.58
N VAL A 793 1.80 19.35 -3.42
CA VAL A 793 2.03 18.54 -4.62
C VAL A 793 1.93 19.42 -5.86
N VAL A 794 2.87 19.27 -6.79
CA VAL A 794 2.84 19.86 -8.13
C VAL A 794 2.88 18.72 -9.15
N PHE A 795 1.75 18.47 -9.81
CA PHE A 795 1.63 17.42 -10.82
C PHE A 795 2.34 17.81 -12.13
N PRO A 796 2.72 16.86 -13.00
CA PRO A 796 3.32 17.14 -14.31
C PRO A 796 2.48 18.08 -15.20
N SER A 797 1.15 18.06 -15.03
CA SER A 797 0.24 19.00 -15.71
C SER A 797 0.40 20.47 -15.29
N GLY A 798 1.14 20.73 -14.21
CA GLY A 798 1.29 22.03 -13.56
C GLY A 798 0.21 22.34 -12.52
N ILE A 799 -0.72 21.41 -12.24
CA ILE A 799 -1.71 21.59 -11.17
C ILE A 799 -1.04 21.47 -9.80
N GLU A 800 -1.33 22.43 -8.92
CA GLU A 800 -0.84 22.44 -7.54
C GLU A 800 -1.96 22.09 -6.53
N LYS A 801 -1.62 21.28 -5.53
CA LYS A 801 -2.48 20.95 -4.38
C LYS A 801 -1.71 21.15 -3.09
N ILE A 802 -2.41 21.61 -2.05
CA ILE A 802 -1.85 21.76 -0.70
C ILE A 802 -2.82 21.10 0.28
N VAL A 803 -2.32 20.19 1.10
CA VAL A 803 -3.09 19.45 2.10
C VAL A 803 -2.32 19.48 3.42
N THR A 804 -3.03 19.64 4.54
CA THR A 804 -2.43 19.52 5.87
C THR A 804 -2.22 18.04 6.17
N ALA A 805 -1.07 17.68 6.72
CA ALA A 805 -0.74 16.30 7.05
C ALA A 805 -0.51 16.14 8.56
N GLU A 806 -1.01 15.04 9.12
CA GLU A 806 -0.80 14.68 10.51
C GLU A 806 0.29 13.61 10.62
N ARG A 807 0.96 13.57 11.76
CA ARG A 807 1.99 12.56 12.03
C ARG A 807 1.40 11.14 11.95
N ASN A 808 2.13 10.23 11.35
CA ASN A 808 1.83 8.80 11.18
C ASN A 808 0.54 8.55 10.39
N THR A 809 0.34 9.34 9.34
CA THR A 809 -0.82 9.22 8.45
C THR A 809 -0.37 9.13 7.00
N THR A 810 -1.22 8.50 6.19
CA THR A 810 -1.15 8.55 4.73
C THR A 810 -2.14 9.60 4.24
N VAL A 811 -1.65 10.55 3.45
CA VAL A 811 -2.46 11.61 2.84
C VAL A 811 -2.64 11.29 1.36
N GLU A 812 -3.89 11.18 0.93
CA GLU A 812 -4.22 11.03 -0.49
C GLU A 812 -4.35 12.40 -1.16
N VAL A 813 -3.66 12.58 -2.28
CA VAL A 813 -3.72 13.81 -3.08
C VAL A 813 -4.05 13.47 -4.53
N ASN A 814 -5.22 13.92 -4.96
CA ASN A 814 -5.72 13.72 -6.32
C ASN A 814 -5.52 15.01 -7.14
N GLU A 815 -5.07 14.84 -8.38
CA GLU A 815 -4.69 15.95 -9.26
C GLU A 815 -5.81 16.95 -9.51
N SER A 816 -7.01 16.51 -9.91
CA SER A 816 -8.12 17.44 -10.18
C SER A 816 -9.44 17.04 -9.50
N SER A 817 -10.34 18.02 -9.43
CA SER A 817 -11.75 17.78 -9.07
C SER A 817 -12.54 17.51 -10.34
N PHE A 818 -13.65 16.76 -10.27
CA PHE A 818 -14.50 16.42 -11.41
C PHE A 818 -14.76 17.57 -12.42
N LEU A 819 -14.93 18.80 -11.92
CA LEU A 819 -15.13 20.00 -12.74
C LEU A 819 -13.90 20.42 -13.55
N GLN A 820 -12.69 20.28 -12.99
CA GLN A 820 -11.44 20.62 -13.67
C GLN A 820 -11.03 19.58 -14.71
N SER A 821 -11.16 18.27 -14.40
CA SER A 821 -10.88 17.21 -15.38
C SER A 821 -11.79 17.32 -16.60
N THR A 822 -13.08 17.62 -16.40
CA THR A 822 -14.02 17.86 -17.51
C THR A 822 -13.58 19.03 -18.39
N LEU A 823 -13.06 20.12 -17.79
CA LEU A 823 -12.55 21.27 -18.53
C LEU A 823 -11.28 20.96 -19.33
N VAL A 824 -10.36 20.16 -18.77
CA VAL A 824 -9.13 19.76 -19.46
C VAL A 824 -9.41 18.76 -20.57
N LEU A 825 -10.26 17.76 -20.35
CA LEU A 825 -10.71 16.82 -21.37
C LEU A 825 -11.39 17.55 -22.54
N ALA A 826 -12.23 18.55 -22.24
CA ALA A 826 -12.84 19.41 -23.26
C ALA A 826 -11.78 20.21 -24.04
N LYS A 827 -10.76 20.75 -23.35
CA LYS A 827 -9.63 21.46 -23.99
C LYS A 827 -8.81 20.52 -24.90
N LYS A 828 -8.37 19.35 -24.41
CA LYS A 828 -7.61 18.36 -25.18
C LYS A 828 -8.42 17.82 -26.38
N SER A 829 -9.73 17.58 -26.20
CA SER A 829 -10.64 17.21 -27.29
C SER A 829 -10.76 18.30 -28.36
N PHE A 830 -10.82 19.57 -27.93
CA PHE A 830 -10.83 20.72 -28.82
C PHE A 830 -9.49 20.89 -29.56
N GLU A 831 -8.35 20.72 -28.89
CA GLU A 831 -7.00 20.76 -29.51
C GLU A 831 -6.81 19.62 -30.53
N ARG A 832 -7.24 18.39 -30.22
CA ARG A 832 -7.26 17.27 -31.17
C ARG A 832 -8.13 17.57 -32.39
N THR A 833 -9.30 18.17 -32.16
CA THR A 833 -10.21 18.57 -33.26
C THR A 833 -9.58 19.64 -34.14
N LEU A 834 -8.89 20.64 -33.56
CA LEU A 834 -8.16 21.68 -34.29
C LEU A 834 -6.99 21.11 -35.12
N LEU A 835 -6.31 20.08 -34.61
CA LEU A 835 -5.19 19.40 -35.29
C LEU A 835 -5.65 18.57 -36.50
N LEU A 836 -6.90 18.09 -36.49
CA LEU A 836 -7.48 17.30 -37.58
C LEU A 836 -8.09 18.15 -38.71
N ILE A 837 -8.21 19.47 -38.54
CA ILE A 837 -8.80 20.38 -39.53
C ILE A 837 -7.75 20.76 -40.60
N ASP A 838 -8.06 20.55 -41.88
CA ASP A 838 -7.27 21.09 -42.99
C ASP A 838 -7.50 22.60 -43.13
N TRP A 839 -6.68 23.36 -42.40
CA TRP A 839 -6.79 24.80 -42.30
C TRP A 839 -6.63 25.55 -43.62
N LYS A 840 -5.96 25.00 -44.64
CA LYS A 840 -5.83 25.66 -45.95
C LYS A 840 -7.16 25.71 -46.68
N THR A 841 -7.95 24.65 -46.58
CA THR A 841 -9.24 24.52 -47.27
C THR A 841 -10.37 25.21 -46.49
N GLU A 842 -10.32 25.12 -45.16
CA GLU A 842 -11.37 25.68 -44.30
C GLU A 842 -11.27 27.20 -44.10
N THR A 843 -10.07 27.79 -44.12
CA THR A 843 -9.94 29.25 -44.07
C THR A 843 -10.51 29.96 -45.29
N PHE A 844 -10.31 29.38 -46.48
CA PHE A 844 -10.89 29.93 -47.71
C PHE A 844 -12.43 29.91 -47.65
N LYS A 845 -13.01 28.83 -47.11
CA LYS A 845 -14.47 28.72 -46.89
C LYS A 845 -14.96 29.73 -45.86
N LEU A 846 -14.27 29.88 -44.72
CA LEU A 846 -14.63 30.86 -43.68
C LEU A 846 -14.56 32.30 -44.20
N PHE A 847 -13.57 32.62 -45.03
CA PHE A 847 -13.45 33.93 -45.68
C PHE A 847 -14.59 34.20 -46.67
N ILE A 848 -14.97 33.21 -47.49
CA ILE A 848 -16.14 33.31 -48.39
C ILE A 848 -17.43 33.49 -47.59
N ILE A 849 -17.61 32.74 -46.49
CA ILE A 849 -18.78 32.86 -45.61
C ILE A 849 -18.84 34.26 -44.99
N LEU A 850 -17.71 34.83 -44.57
CA LEU A 850 -17.64 36.19 -44.05
C LEU A 850 -18.03 37.23 -45.11
N LEU A 851 -17.61 37.05 -46.37
CA LEU A 851 -17.99 37.89 -47.51
C LEU A 851 -19.50 37.80 -47.84
N ILE A 852 -20.05 36.58 -47.86
CA ILE A 852 -21.47 36.32 -48.09
C ILE A 852 -22.29 36.96 -46.99
N LEU A 853 -21.92 36.74 -45.73
CA LEU A 853 -22.55 37.37 -44.59
C LEU A 853 -22.50 38.89 -44.79
N THR A 854 -21.33 39.48 -45.04
CA THR A 854 -21.17 40.95 -45.15
C THR A 854 -22.09 41.51 -46.23
N SER A 855 -22.21 40.80 -47.35
CA SER A 855 -23.12 41.14 -48.44
C SER A 855 -24.60 41.06 -48.03
N VAL A 856 -25.00 40.01 -47.30
CA VAL A 856 -26.36 39.82 -46.76
C VAL A 856 -26.73 40.94 -45.78
N PHE A 857 -25.80 41.41 -44.96
CA PHE A 857 -26.01 42.53 -44.04
C PHE A 857 -26.29 43.85 -44.76
N PHE A 858 -25.48 44.19 -45.77
CA PHE A 858 -25.69 45.39 -46.57
C PHE A 858 -26.99 45.31 -47.40
N TYR A 859 -27.36 44.13 -47.88
CA TYR A 859 -28.63 43.91 -48.59
C TYR A 859 -29.85 44.02 -47.65
N GLY A 860 -29.78 43.42 -46.46
CA GLY A 860 -30.82 43.49 -45.42
C GLY A 860 -31.06 44.91 -44.90
N ARG A 861 -30.04 45.79 -44.93
CA ARG A 861 -30.16 47.20 -44.54
C ARG A 861 -31.12 48.01 -45.44
N LYS A 862 -31.39 47.55 -46.67
CA LYS A 862 -32.32 48.19 -47.63
C LYS A 862 -33.77 47.72 -47.55
N THR A 863 -34.08 46.67 -46.77
CA THR A 863 -35.45 46.12 -46.64
C THR A 863 -36.01 46.30 -45.21
N LYS A 864 -37.35 46.32 -45.06
CA LYS A 864 -38.06 46.63 -43.80
C LYS A 864 -37.94 45.56 -42.68
N VAL A 865 -37.04 44.59 -42.78
CA VAL A 865 -36.87 43.51 -41.78
C VAL A 865 -35.77 43.92 -40.79
N LYS A 866 -36.11 44.76 -39.81
CA LYS A 866 -35.12 45.58 -39.09
C LYS A 866 -34.64 45.11 -37.71
N LYS A 867 -35.21 44.08 -37.06
CA LYS A 867 -34.86 43.78 -35.65
C LYS A 867 -34.25 42.40 -35.36
N LEU A 868 -34.74 41.33 -35.98
CA LEU A 868 -34.27 39.97 -35.66
C LEU A 868 -33.00 39.57 -36.43
N THR A 869 -32.93 39.95 -37.72
CA THR A 869 -31.78 39.69 -38.60
C THR A 869 -30.49 40.38 -38.14
N TYR A 870 -30.58 41.54 -37.50
CA TYR A 870 -29.40 42.33 -37.11
C TYR A 870 -28.62 41.69 -35.94
N HIS A 871 -29.33 41.12 -34.96
CA HIS A 871 -28.71 40.49 -33.78
C HIS A 871 -28.08 39.13 -34.12
N VAL A 872 -28.75 38.33 -34.94
CA VAL A 872 -28.23 37.04 -35.42
C VAL A 872 -27.01 37.25 -36.33
N TYR A 873 -27.07 38.27 -37.19
CA TYR A 873 -25.98 38.60 -38.09
C TYR A 873 -24.70 39.05 -37.37
N ILE A 874 -24.82 39.93 -36.37
CA ILE A 874 -23.68 40.41 -35.58
C ILE A 874 -23.02 39.24 -34.84
N GLY A 875 -23.80 38.33 -34.25
CA GLY A 875 -23.27 37.14 -33.58
C GLY A 875 -22.50 36.22 -34.53
N LEU A 876 -23.06 35.94 -35.72
CA LEU A 876 -22.41 35.13 -36.76
C LEU A 876 -21.14 35.78 -37.32
N PHE A 877 -21.15 37.11 -37.52
CA PHE A 877 -19.97 37.85 -37.97
C PHE A 877 -18.83 37.76 -36.94
N PHE A 878 -19.10 38.00 -35.66
CA PHE A 878 -18.07 37.93 -34.62
C PHE A 878 -17.55 36.51 -34.40
N LEU A 879 -18.40 35.48 -34.55
CA LEU A 879 -17.98 34.08 -34.47
C LEU A 879 -17.03 33.70 -35.63
N VAL A 880 -17.39 34.01 -36.88
CA VAL A 880 -16.55 33.72 -38.05
C VAL A 880 -15.28 34.56 -38.03
N PHE A 881 -15.35 35.82 -37.59
CA PHE A 881 -14.18 36.68 -37.42
C PHE A 881 -13.26 36.20 -36.30
N TYR A 882 -13.80 35.69 -35.19
CA TYR A 882 -13.04 35.06 -34.11
C TYR A 882 -12.28 33.81 -34.59
N LEU A 883 -12.95 32.91 -35.32
CA LEU A 883 -12.30 31.74 -35.93
C LEU A 883 -11.20 32.12 -36.91
N LEU A 884 -11.38 33.22 -37.66
CA LEU A 884 -10.36 33.77 -38.55
C LEU A 884 -9.16 34.37 -37.78
N LEU A 885 -9.40 35.04 -36.65
CA LEU A 885 -8.36 35.60 -35.79
C LEU A 885 -7.53 34.54 -35.06
N VAL A 886 -8.18 33.44 -34.62
CA VAL A 886 -7.49 32.26 -34.07
C VAL A 886 -6.56 31.66 -35.12
N HIS A 887 -7.00 31.57 -36.38
CA HIS A 887 -6.15 31.07 -37.46
C HIS A 887 -4.99 32.02 -37.83
N LEU A 888 -5.21 33.34 -37.81
CA LEU A 888 -4.19 34.33 -38.19
C LEU A 888 -3.11 34.58 -37.13
N ASN A 889 -3.12 33.83 -36.00
CA ASN A 889 -2.06 33.81 -34.99
C ASN A 889 -1.56 35.20 -34.54
N ILE A 890 -2.42 35.97 -33.86
CA ILE A 890 -1.97 37.18 -33.15
C ILE A 890 -1.24 36.75 -31.86
N THR A 891 0.08 36.68 -31.96
CA THR A 891 1.05 36.18 -30.97
C THR A 891 1.33 37.17 -29.82
N LYS A 892 0.36 37.46 -28.94
CA LYS A 892 0.67 38.05 -27.61
C LYS A 892 -0.21 37.45 -26.48
N PRO A 893 0.36 36.66 -25.54
CA PRO A 893 -0.38 35.93 -24.50
C PRO A 893 -1.18 36.81 -23.53
N GLN A 894 -0.75 38.06 -23.29
CA GLN A 894 -1.32 38.93 -22.25
C GLN A 894 -2.67 39.58 -22.62
N PHE A 895 -2.95 39.73 -23.91
CA PHE A 895 -4.21 40.33 -24.36
C PHE A 895 -5.38 39.32 -24.34
N VAL A 896 -5.04 38.03 -24.46
CA VAL A 896 -6.01 36.93 -24.52
C VAL A 896 -6.49 36.55 -23.11
N SER A 897 -5.62 36.49 -22.10
CA SER A 897 -6.00 36.17 -20.72
C SER A 897 -6.90 37.23 -20.06
N SER A 898 -6.71 38.50 -20.39
CA SER A 898 -7.46 39.62 -19.80
C SER A 898 -8.90 39.74 -20.34
N LEU A 899 -9.14 39.31 -21.58
CA LEU A 899 -10.47 39.29 -22.21
C LEU A 899 -11.29 38.04 -21.84
N ILE A 900 -10.61 36.96 -21.43
CA ILE A 900 -11.21 35.70 -20.96
C ILE A 900 -11.75 35.82 -19.52
N SER A 901 -11.18 36.70 -18.70
CA SER A 901 -11.45 36.75 -17.24
C SER A 901 -12.72 37.51 -16.83
N ILE A 902 -13.19 38.53 -17.57
CA ILE A 902 -14.17 39.48 -16.99
C ILE A 902 -15.51 39.59 -17.76
N GLY A 903 -15.55 39.34 -19.08
CA GLY A 903 -16.76 39.67 -19.86
C GLY A 903 -17.31 38.58 -20.76
N SER A 904 -16.48 37.65 -21.23
CA SER A 904 -16.85 36.70 -22.27
C SER A 904 -17.27 35.36 -21.70
N THR A 905 -16.56 34.79 -20.74
CA THR A 905 -16.91 33.50 -20.13
C THR A 905 -18.26 33.53 -19.42
N SER A 906 -18.66 34.62 -18.76
CA SER A 906 -20.00 34.68 -18.15
C SER A 906 -21.12 34.90 -19.16
N LEU A 907 -20.95 35.71 -20.22
CA LEU A 907 -22.02 35.95 -21.21
C LEU A 907 -22.08 34.88 -22.31
N PHE A 908 -20.93 34.31 -22.71
CA PHE A 908 -20.88 33.13 -23.56
C PHE A 908 -21.20 31.89 -22.74
N ALA A 909 -20.77 31.68 -21.50
CA ALA A 909 -21.28 30.54 -20.73
C ALA A 909 -22.75 30.72 -20.37
N PHE A 910 -23.29 31.90 -20.05
CA PHE A 910 -24.74 32.00 -19.87
C PHE A 910 -25.51 31.87 -21.19
N GLY A 911 -25.01 32.45 -22.29
CA GLY A 911 -25.65 32.36 -23.61
C GLY A 911 -25.48 31.01 -24.30
N PHE A 912 -24.34 30.35 -24.11
CA PHE A 912 -23.99 29.01 -24.61
C PHE A 912 -24.44 27.94 -23.63
N VAL A 913 -24.53 28.13 -22.32
CA VAL A 913 -25.22 27.17 -21.42
C VAL A 913 -26.72 27.36 -21.58
N PHE A 914 -27.28 28.56 -21.76
CA PHE A 914 -28.71 28.72 -22.07
C PHE A 914 -29.05 28.20 -23.48
N ALA A 915 -28.20 28.44 -24.49
CA ALA A 915 -28.41 27.95 -25.85
C ALA A 915 -27.95 26.50 -26.06
N ALA A 916 -26.92 25.99 -25.36
CA ALA A 916 -26.49 24.59 -25.40
C ALA A 916 -27.33 23.75 -24.45
N VAL A 917 -27.84 24.23 -23.31
CA VAL A 917 -28.91 23.50 -22.59
C VAL A 917 -30.15 23.44 -23.49
N ARG A 918 -30.56 24.53 -24.16
CA ARG A 918 -31.65 24.49 -25.16
C ARG A 918 -31.32 23.73 -26.44
N TYR A 919 -30.06 23.62 -26.88
CA TYR A 919 -29.66 22.96 -28.14
C TYR A 919 -29.30 21.49 -27.91
N VAL A 920 -28.75 21.14 -26.76
CA VAL A 920 -28.54 19.77 -26.27
C VAL A 920 -29.89 19.17 -25.83
N GLU A 921 -30.78 19.91 -25.15
CA GLU A 921 -32.19 19.49 -24.94
C GLU A 921 -32.94 19.28 -26.26
N ILE A 922 -32.56 19.96 -27.34
CA ILE A 922 -33.20 19.84 -28.66
C ILE A 922 -32.47 18.83 -29.59
N LYS A 923 -31.21 18.44 -29.33
CA LYS A 923 -30.41 17.67 -30.29
C LYS A 923 -29.61 16.47 -29.77
N GLU A 924 -29.36 16.31 -28.46
CA GLU A 924 -28.72 15.07 -27.95
C GLU A 924 -29.68 13.93 -27.64
N SER A 925 -30.98 14.11 -27.81
CA SER A 925 -31.90 12.97 -27.77
C SER A 925 -32.90 13.10 -28.89
N SER A 926 -32.44 13.25 -30.13
CA SER A 926 -33.35 13.09 -31.26
C SER A 926 -33.51 11.63 -31.62
N TYR A 927 -32.49 10.78 -31.43
CA TYR A 927 -32.55 9.37 -31.85
C TYR A 927 -31.81 8.43 -30.89
N ILE A 928 -32.37 7.26 -30.65
CA ILE A 928 -31.67 6.08 -30.12
C ILE A 928 -31.96 4.90 -31.05
N SER A 929 -30.92 4.26 -31.58
CA SER A 929 -31.07 3.37 -32.75
C SER A 929 -31.84 4.10 -33.87
N HIS A 930 -32.99 3.58 -34.29
CA HIS A 930 -33.89 4.18 -35.29
C HIS A 930 -35.11 4.88 -34.69
N PHE A 931 -35.21 4.99 -33.36
CA PHE A 931 -36.33 5.66 -32.68
C PHE A 931 -36.07 7.14 -32.51
N LYS A 932 -36.96 7.98 -33.03
CA LYS A 932 -36.91 9.43 -32.81
C LYS A 932 -37.53 9.80 -31.47
N LEU A 933 -36.75 10.14 -30.46
CA LEU A 933 -37.28 10.55 -29.16
C LEU A 933 -38.00 11.92 -29.29
N LEU A 934 -39.15 12.07 -28.64
CA LEU A 934 -40.06 13.23 -28.76
C LEU A 934 -40.20 13.99 -27.43
N GLU A 935 -40.71 13.33 -26.39
CA GLU A 935 -40.95 13.91 -25.06
C GLU A 935 -40.68 12.87 -23.97
N ILE A 936 -40.30 13.31 -22.77
CA ILE A 936 -40.11 12.41 -21.62
C ILE A 936 -41.50 12.09 -21.05
N LEU A 937 -41.80 10.80 -20.90
CA LEU A 937 -43.03 10.30 -20.28
C LEU A 937 -42.86 10.06 -18.77
N GLY A 938 -41.63 9.77 -18.33
CA GLY A 938 -41.32 9.59 -16.91
C GLY A 938 -39.83 9.34 -16.65
N GLU A 939 -39.37 9.68 -15.45
CA GLU A 939 -37.99 9.48 -14.97
C GLU A 939 -38.03 8.73 -13.63
N GLY A 940 -37.23 7.67 -13.51
CA GLY A 940 -37.16 6.86 -12.28
C GLY A 940 -35.80 6.22 -12.06
N GLY A 941 -35.63 5.50 -10.94
CA GLY A 941 -34.32 4.96 -10.51
C GLY A 941 -33.65 3.95 -11.46
N MET A 942 -34.39 3.38 -12.41
CA MET A 942 -33.86 2.44 -13.42
C MET A 942 -33.57 3.10 -14.77
N GLY A 943 -33.95 4.37 -14.98
CA GLY A 943 -33.76 5.06 -16.25
C GLY A 943 -34.87 6.04 -16.64
N LYS A 944 -34.76 6.60 -17.86
CA LYS A 944 -35.71 7.58 -18.43
C LYS A 944 -36.57 6.94 -19.51
N VAL A 945 -37.88 7.20 -19.49
CA VAL A 945 -38.84 6.75 -20.50
C VAL A 945 -39.23 7.92 -21.39
N TYR A 946 -39.09 7.73 -22.70
CA TYR A 946 -39.40 8.71 -23.73
C TYR A 946 -40.54 8.20 -24.61
N LYS A 947 -41.43 9.09 -25.02
CA LYS A 947 -42.25 8.89 -26.21
C LYS A 947 -41.35 9.06 -27.43
N ALA A 948 -41.47 8.18 -28.40
CA ALA A 948 -40.66 8.22 -29.60
C ALA A 948 -41.49 7.86 -30.84
N THR A 949 -40.96 8.20 -32.02
CA THR A 949 -41.47 7.72 -33.31
C THR A 949 -40.46 6.74 -33.90
N ASP A 950 -40.86 5.50 -34.11
CA ASP A 950 -40.09 4.54 -34.89
C ASP A 950 -39.95 5.06 -36.33
N LYS A 951 -38.72 5.25 -36.83
CA LYS A 951 -38.49 5.74 -38.19
C LYS A 951 -38.64 4.68 -39.27
N GLN A 952 -38.68 3.40 -38.92
CA GLN A 952 -38.84 2.32 -39.89
C GLN A 952 -40.29 2.20 -40.34
N ASP A 953 -41.25 2.31 -39.42
CA ASP A 953 -42.69 2.17 -39.73
C ASP A 953 -43.57 3.38 -39.37
N GLY A 954 -42.99 4.40 -38.74
CA GLY A 954 -43.67 5.65 -38.40
C GLY A 954 -44.55 5.60 -37.15
N LYS A 955 -44.59 4.48 -36.42
CA LYS A 955 -45.45 4.33 -35.24
C LYS A 955 -44.91 5.06 -34.02
N THR A 956 -45.83 5.50 -33.15
CA THR A 956 -45.50 6.04 -31.83
C THR A 956 -45.21 4.89 -30.87
N VAL A 957 -44.07 4.95 -30.20
CA VAL A 957 -43.59 3.94 -29.24
C VAL A 957 -43.12 4.62 -27.96
N ALA A 958 -42.97 3.84 -26.88
CA ALA A 958 -42.28 4.28 -25.67
C ALA A 958 -40.89 3.63 -25.61
N VAL A 959 -39.85 4.41 -25.36
CA VAL A 959 -38.45 3.94 -25.29
C VAL A 959 -37.87 4.24 -23.91
N LYS A 960 -37.51 3.19 -23.18
CA LYS A 960 -36.87 3.26 -21.86
C LYS A 960 -35.37 3.09 -22.00
N ILE A 961 -34.61 4.12 -21.63
CA ILE A 961 -33.14 4.11 -21.63
C ILE A 961 -32.67 3.75 -20.23
N LEU A 962 -31.84 2.70 -20.11
CA LEU A 962 -31.37 2.15 -18.83
C LEU A 962 -30.14 2.91 -18.29
N ASN A 963 -30.01 3.02 -16.97
CA ASN A 963 -28.91 3.76 -16.33
C ASN A 963 -27.56 2.99 -16.41
N ALA A 964 -26.49 3.69 -16.81
CA ALA A 964 -25.16 3.12 -17.04
C ALA A 964 -24.51 2.48 -15.80
N HIS A 965 -24.84 2.96 -14.59
CA HIS A 965 -24.30 2.38 -13.34
C HIS A 965 -24.76 0.93 -13.06
N LEU A 966 -25.89 0.50 -13.63
CA LEU A 966 -26.42 -0.86 -13.50
C LEU A 966 -25.76 -1.86 -14.48
N LEU A 967 -24.91 -1.38 -15.39
CA LEU A 967 -24.32 -2.13 -16.49
C LEU A 967 -22.81 -2.38 -16.34
N LYS A 968 -22.20 -2.03 -15.18
CA LYS A 968 -20.76 -2.20 -14.92
C LYS A 968 -20.30 -3.66 -14.74
N ASP A 969 -21.23 -4.56 -14.52
CA ASP A 969 -20.97 -5.98 -14.25
C ASP A 969 -21.41 -6.83 -15.47
N GLU A 970 -20.45 -7.56 -16.06
CA GLU A 970 -20.63 -8.46 -17.20
C GLU A 970 -21.74 -9.51 -16.97
N GLU A 971 -21.90 -9.99 -15.73
CA GLU A 971 -22.89 -11.01 -15.38
C GLU A 971 -24.32 -10.43 -15.37
N ASN A 972 -24.48 -9.23 -14.81
CA ASN A 972 -25.74 -8.50 -14.81
C ASN A 972 -26.18 -8.11 -16.24
N ARG A 973 -25.24 -7.72 -17.11
CA ARG A 973 -25.51 -7.41 -18.52
C ARG A 973 -26.01 -8.62 -19.32
N ARG A 974 -25.37 -9.79 -19.15
CA ARG A 974 -25.79 -11.05 -19.81
C ARG A 974 -27.16 -11.51 -19.32
N ARG A 975 -27.41 -11.41 -18.01
CA ARG A 975 -28.71 -11.74 -17.41
C ARG A 975 -29.82 -10.83 -17.93
N LEU A 976 -29.60 -9.52 -17.94
CA LEU A 976 -30.59 -8.52 -18.40
C LEU A 976 -30.92 -8.67 -19.89
N ALA A 977 -29.94 -8.99 -20.73
CA ALA A 977 -30.15 -9.32 -22.14
C ALA A 977 -30.94 -10.63 -22.33
N SER A 978 -30.73 -11.65 -21.47
CA SER A 978 -31.46 -12.92 -21.53
C SER A 978 -32.92 -12.79 -21.06
N GLU A 979 -33.17 -12.03 -20.00
CA GLU A 979 -34.51 -11.72 -19.49
C GLU A 979 -35.30 -10.84 -20.48
N GLY A 980 -34.64 -9.87 -21.13
CA GLY A 980 -35.25 -9.04 -22.17
C GLY A 980 -35.74 -9.84 -23.40
N ARG A 981 -35.00 -10.87 -23.82
CA ARG A 981 -35.42 -11.77 -24.91
C ARG A 981 -36.63 -12.63 -24.52
N LEU A 982 -36.65 -13.17 -23.30
CA LEU A 982 -37.80 -13.90 -22.76
C LEU A 982 -39.07 -13.03 -22.76
N LEU A 983 -38.96 -11.78 -22.33
CA LEU A 983 -40.10 -10.84 -22.30
C LEU A 983 -40.59 -10.46 -23.71
N SER A 984 -39.70 -10.34 -24.70
CA SER A 984 -40.10 -10.07 -26.10
C SER A 984 -40.94 -11.18 -26.73
N SER A 985 -40.93 -12.39 -26.16
CA SER A 985 -41.72 -13.53 -26.64
C SER A 985 -43.16 -13.57 -26.09
N LEU A 986 -43.47 -12.78 -25.06
CA LEU A 986 -44.81 -12.71 -24.47
C LEU A 986 -45.72 -11.82 -25.33
N ASN A 987 -46.79 -12.40 -25.86
CA ASN A 987 -47.82 -11.67 -26.60
C ASN A 987 -49.20 -11.94 -25.98
N HIS A 988 -49.72 -10.96 -25.24
CA HIS A 988 -51.02 -11.06 -24.57
C HIS A 988 -51.70 -9.69 -24.50
N PRO A 989 -53.04 -9.58 -24.69
CA PRO A 989 -53.74 -8.30 -24.70
C PRO A 989 -53.65 -7.50 -23.39
N ASN A 990 -53.28 -8.13 -22.27
CA ASN A 990 -53.10 -7.47 -20.97
C ASN A 990 -51.64 -7.30 -20.53
N ILE A 991 -50.67 -7.53 -21.41
CA ILE A 991 -49.24 -7.31 -21.16
C ILE A 991 -48.76 -6.28 -22.18
N VAL A 992 -47.92 -5.33 -21.77
CA VAL A 992 -47.33 -4.37 -22.70
C VAL A 992 -46.43 -5.10 -23.69
N LYS A 993 -46.64 -4.84 -24.98
CA LYS A 993 -45.82 -5.44 -26.03
C LYS A 993 -44.44 -4.80 -26.08
N VAL A 994 -43.40 -5.56 -25.78
CA VAL A 994 -42.01 -5.18 -26.06
C VAL A 994 -41.76 -5.35 -27.54
N LEU A 995 -41.34 -4.27 -28.20
CA LEU A 995 -41.07 -4.23 -29.64
C LEU A 995 -39.61 -4.58 -29.93
N GLU A 996 -38.70 -4.02 -29.14
CA GLU A 996 -37.26 -4.20 -29.33
C GLU A 996 -36.50 -4.02 -28.01
N PHE A 997 -35.46 -4.83 -27.84
CA PHE A 997 -34.39 -4.58 -26.88
C PHE A 997 -33.11 -4.34 -27.68
N GLY A 998 -32.45 -3.20 -27.45
CA GLY A 998 -31.28 -2.80 -28.23
C GLY A 998 -30.18 -2.21 -27.37
N GLU A 999 -28.96 -2.33 -27.86
CA GLU A 999 -27.76 -1.76 -27.24
C GLU A 999 -27.06 -0.88 -28.29
N THR A 1000 -26.70 0.33 -27.89
CA THR A 1000 -25.84 1.24 -28.65
C THR A 1000 -24.49 1.31 -27.93
N ALA A 1001 -23.47 1.94 -28.53
CA ALA A 1001 -22.16 2.07 -27.91
C ALA A 1001 -22.19 2.74 -26.51
N GLU A 1002 -23.23 3.52 -26.20
CA GLU A 1002 -23.33 4.31 -24.98
C GLU A 1002 -24.53 3.96 -24.08
N HIS A 1003 -25.57 3.31 -24.63
CA HIS A 1003 -26.85 3.09 -23.94
C HIS A 1003 -27.50 1.75 -24.29
N SER A 1004 -28.02 1.05 -23.28
CA SER A 1004 -29.01 -0.04 -23.45
C SER A 1004 -30.43 0.51 -23.35
N PHE A 1005 -31.35 0.06 -24.22
CA PHE A 1005 -32.72 0.55 -24.27
C PHE A 1005 -33.75 -0.54 -24.55
N VAL A 1006 -35.00 -0.29 -24.13
CA VAL A 1006 -36.17 -1.12 -24.41
C VAL A 1006 -37.25 -0.28 -25.08
N ALA A 1007 -37.65 -0.65 -26.30
CA ALA A 1007 -38.77 -0.05 -27.02
C ALA A 1007 -40.03 -0.91 -26.85
N MET A 1008 -41.16 -0.28 -26.53
CA MET A 1008 -42.45 -0.92 -26.26
C MET A 1008 -43.61 -0.11 -26.86
N GLU A 1009 -44.80 -0.71 -26.94
CA GLU A 1009 -45.99 0.00 -27.39
C GLU A 1009 -46.30 1.22 -26.50
N TYR A 1010 -46.70 2.33 -27.10
CA TYR A 1010 -47.07 3.54 -26.36
C TYR A 1010 -48.52 3.44 -25.87
N LEU A 1011 -48.74 3.68 -24.57
CA LEU A 1011 -50.06 3.65 -23.94
C LEU A 1011 -50.46 5.05 -23.48
N SER A 1012 -51.56 5.58 -24.00
CA SER A 1012 -52.02 6.95 -23.72
C SER A 1012 -53.10 7.05 -22.64
N GLY A 1013 -53.63 5.93 -22.13
CA GLY A 1013 -54.78 5.90 -21.22
C GLY A 1013 -54.46 6.24 -19.75
N GLY A 1014 -53.21 6.56 -19.42
CA GLY A 1014 -52.77 6.86 -18.05
C GLY A 1014 -52.59 5.61 -17.19
N THR A 1015 -52.11 5.81 -15.95
CA THR A 1015 -51.87 4.72 -14.98
C THR A 1015 -53.12 4.36 -14.18
N LEU A 1016 -53.19 3.14 -13.65
CA LEU A 1016 -54.23 2.70 -12.73
C LEU A 1016 -54.21 3.55 -11.45
N HIS A 1017 -53.04 3.98 -10.99
CA HIS A 1017 -52.93 4.91 -9.87
C HIS A 1017 -53.70 6.21 -10.12
N GLU A 1018 -53.47 6.87 -11.26
CA GLU A 1018 -54.22 8.08 -11.63
C GLU A 1018 -55.71 7.81 -11.82
N PHE A 1019 -56.07 6.64 -12.35
CA PHE A 1019 -57.47 6.26 -12.52
C PHE A 1019 -58.17 6.10 -11.17
N ILE A 1020 -57.53 5.50 -10.17
CA ILE A 1020 -58.06 5.39 -8.81
C ILE A 1020 -58.24 6.78 -8.21
N GLU A 1021 -57.22 7.64 -8.26
CA GLU A 1021 -57.30 8.99 -7.69
C GLU A 1021 -58.43 9.83 -8.31
N LYS A 1022 -58.63 9.73 -9.64
CA LYS A 1022 -59.64 10.51 -10.36
C LYS A 1022 -61.07 9.98 -10.20
N ASN A 1023 -61.24 8.68 -10.01
CA ASN A 1023 -62.56 8.02 -10.08
C ASN A 1023 -63.00 7.38 -8.76
N TYR A 1024 -62.26 7.55 -7.66
CA TYR A 1024 -62.67 7.04 -6.36
C TYR A 1024 -63.95 7.75 -5.83
N PRO A 1025 -64.91 7.01 -5.24
CA PRO A 1025 -64.94 5.56 -5.03
C PRO A 1025 -65.28 4.78 -6.31
N LEU A 1026 -64.52 3.72 -6.58
CA LEU A 1026 -64.80 2.80 -7.68
C LEU A 1026 -65.92 1.83 -7.28
N ASN A 1027 -66.85 1.55 -8.20
CA ASN A 1027 -67.85 0.52 -7.98
C ASN A 1027 -67.21 -0.88 -8.11
N GLU A 1028 -67.77 -1.86 -7.38
CA GLU A 1028 -67.21 -3.22 -7.32
C GLU A 1028 -67.14 -3.89 -8.70
N GLU A 1029 -68.12 -3.64 -9.57
CA GLU A 1029 -68.13 -4.14 -10.95
C GLU A 1029 -66.91 -3.70 -11.76
N LYS A 1030 -66.52 -2.42 -11.66
CA LYS A 1030 -65.35 -1.89 -12.36
C LYS A 1030 -64.05 -2.42 -11.79
N VAL A 1031 -63.98 -2.60 -10.46
CA VAL A 1031 -62.82 -3.22 -9.81
C VAL A 1031 -62.67 -4.67 -10.29
N ILE A 1032 -63.76 -5.44 -10.36
CA ILE A 1032 -63.77 -6.81 -10.88
C ILE A 1032 -63.30 -6.85 -12.34
N GLU A 1033 -63.79 -5.94 -13.19
CA GLU A 1033 -63.41 -5.86 -14.60
C GLU A 1033 -61.89 -5.66 -14.76
N ILE A 1034 -61.32 -4.69 -14.05
CA ILE A 1034 -59.88 -4.40 -14.06
C ILE A 1034 -59.09 -5.59 -13.52
N THR A 1035 -59.55 -6.20 -12.43
CA THR A 1035 -58.88 -7.33 -11.76
C THR A 1035 -58.80 -8.56 -12.68
N LYS A 1036 -59.89 -8.87 -13.40
CA LYS A 1036 -59.91 -10.00 -14.35
C LYS A 1036 -58.87 -9.82 -15.45
N GLN A 1037 -58.69 -8.59 -15.94
CA GLN A 1037 -57.68 -8.27 -16.95
C GLN A 1037 -56.25 -8.38 -16.41
N ILE A 1038 -55.99 -7.89 -15.19
CA ILE A 1038 -54.67 -8.04 -14.53
C ILE A 1038 -54.36 -9.52 -14.29
N CYS A 1039 -55.31 -10.30 -13.77
CA CYS A 1039 -55.12 -11.73 -13.54
C CYS A 1039 -54.88 -12.50 -14.84
N SER A 1040 -55.54 -12.12 -15.94
CA SER A 1040 -55.30 -12.72 -17.26
C SER A 1040 -53.86 -12.50 -17.75
N GLY A 1041 -53.34 -11.28 -17.57
CA GLY A 1041 -51.93 -10.96 -17.85
C GLY A 1041 -50.96 -11.74 -16.97
N LEU A 1042 -51.15 -11.69 -15.65
CA LEU A 1042 -50.31 -12.43 -14.68
C LEU A 1042 -50.33 -13.94 -14.92
N ARG A 1043 -51.46 -14.52 -15.31
CA ARG A 1043 -51.55 -15.95 -15.63
C ARG A 1043 -50.61 -16.33 -16.77
N THR A 1044 -50.53 -15.48 -17.79
CA THR A 1044 -49.63 -15.69 -18.94
C THR A 1044 -48.17 -15.48 -18.55
N ILE A 1045 -47.88 -14.54 -17.65
CA ILE A 1045 -46.53 -14.32 -17.10
C ILE A 1045 -46.08 -15.56 -16.30
N HIS A 1046 -46.91 -16.01 -15.36
CA HIS A 1046 -46.62 -17.16 -14.49
C HIS A 1046 -46.55 -18.48 -15.24
N SER A 1047 -47.35 -18.69 -16.30
CA SER A 1047 -47.29 -19.91 -17.12
C SER A 1047 -46.04 -20.03 -17.98
N ASN A 1048 -45.25 -18.96 -18.10
CA ASN A 1048 -43.96 -18.94 -18.77
C ASN A 1048 -42.80 -18.89 -17.76
N ASP A 1049 -43.04 -19.27 -16.50
CA ASP A 1049 -42.08 -19.26 -15.39
C ASP A 1049 -41.45 -17.89 -15.09
N ILE A 1050 -42.16 -16.81 -15.44
CA ILE A 1050 -41.74 -15.43 -15.16
C ILE A 1050 -42.50 -14.93 -13.92
N ILE A 1051 -41.82 -14.18 -13.05
CA ILE A 1051 -42.40 -13.49 -11.88
C ILE A 1051 -42.21 -12.00 -12.08
N HIS A 1052 -43.25 -11.18 -11.87
CA HIS A 1052 -43.19 -9.74 -12.13
C HIS A 1052 -42.34 -8.98 -11.10
N ARG A 1053 -42.50 -9.29 -9.79
CA ARG A 1053 -41.72 -8.78 -8.63
C ARG A 1053 -41.81 -7.27 -8.32
N ASP A 1054 -42.18 -6.42 -9.27
CA ASP A 1054 -42.42 -4.97 -9.05
C ASP A 1054 -43.86 -4.56 -9.44
N LEU A 1055 -44.85 -5.41 -9.13
CA LEU A 1055 -46.24 -5.12 -9.49
C LEU A 1055 -46.82 -4.02 -8.57
N LYS A 1056 -47.26 -2.90 -9.15
CA LYS A 1056 -47.86 -1.76 -8.45
C LYS A 1056 -48.83 -1.00 -9.34
N SER A 1057 -49.71 -0.18 -8.77
CA SER A 1057 -50.73 0.54 -9.56
C SER A 1057 -50.17 1.56 -10.55
N GLN A 1058 -48.93 2.03 -10.35
CA GLN A 1058 -48.21 2.86 -11.34
C GLN A 1058 -47.69 2.06 -12.54
N ASN A 1059 -47.49 0.75 -12.38
CA ASN A 1059 -47.00 -0.15 -13.44
C ASN A 1059 -48.15 -0.84 -14.21
N ILE A 1060 -49.39 -0.40 -13.99
CA ILE A 1060 -50.57 -0.86 -14.69
C ILE A 1060 -51.14 0.34 -15.44
N MET A 1061 -51.30 0.24 -16.75
CA MET A 1061 -51.79 1.33 -17.60
C MET A 1061 -53.01 0.91 -18.40
N PHE A 1062 -53.72 1.90 -18.94
CA PHE A 1062 -54.79 1.68 -19.89
C PHE A 1062 -54.34 1.98 -21.32
N ASP A 1063 -54.78 1.16 -22.28
CA ASP A 1063 -54.69 1.49 -23.70
C ASP A 1063 -55.81 2.47 -24.14
N GLU A 1064 -55.78 2.91 -25.40
CA GLU A 1064 -56.77 3.85 -25.95
C GLU A 1064 -58.22 3.35 -25.85
N ALA A 1065 -58.44 2.04 -25.81
CA ALA A 1065 -59.75 1.43 -25.68
C ALA A 1065 -60.16 1.18 -24.21
N GLY A 1066 -59.32 1.57 -23.25
CA GLY A 1066 -59.57 1.40 -21.82
C GLY A 1066 -59.28 0.00 -21.30
N ASN A 1067 -58.55 -0.84 -22.04
CA ASN A 1067 -58.11 -2.15 -21.56
C ASN A 1067 -56.82 -2.03 -20.76
N VAL A 1068 -56.65 -2.91 -19.78
CA VAL A 1068 -55.51 -2.91 -18.87
C VAL A 1068 -54.28 -3.53 -19.53
N ARG A 1069 -53.11 -2.91 -19.33
CA ARG A 1069 -51.78 -3.37 -19.73
C ARG A 1069 -50.85 -3.38 -18.53
N ILE A 1070 -50.25 -4.53 -18.24
CA ILE A 1070 -49.19 -4.68 -17.24
C ILE A 1070 -47.86 -4.26 -17.87
N MET A 1071 -47.13 -3.38 -17.19
CA MET A 1071 -45.85 -2.84 -17.63
C MET A 1071 -44.75 -3.04 -16.59
N ASP A 1072 -43.50 -2.78 -17.00
CA ASP A 1072 -42.32 -2.71 -16.11
C ASP A 1072 -42.09 -4.00 -15.29
N PHE A 1073 -41.75 -5.06 -16.02
CA PHE A 1073 -41.10 -6.25 -15.45
C PHE A 1073 -39.77 -5.84 -14.81
N GLY A 1074 -39.47 -6.34 -13.61
CA GLY A 1074 -38.27 -5.98 -12.85
C GLY A 1074 -36.96 -6.45 -13.50
N LEU A 1075 -36.58 -5.83 -14.62
CA LEU A 1075 -35.45 -6.15 -15.51
C LEU A 1075 -34.07 -6.12 -14.84
N SER A 1076 -33.96 -5.74 -13.56
CA SER A 1076 -32.68 -5.66 -12.87
C SER A 1076 -32.86 -5.64 -11.36
N LYS A 1077 -32.92 -6.78 -10.66
CA LYS A 1077 -32.65 -6.81 -9.22
C LYS A 1077 -31.90 -8.07 -8.77
N SER A 1078 -30.61 -7.87 -8.48
CA SER A 1078 -29.86 -8.49 -7.39
C SER A 1078 -30.65 -8.33 -6.05
N PRO A 1079 -30.37 -9.09 -4.97
CA PRO A 1079 -31.17 -9.10 -3.74
C PRO A 1079 -31.45 -7.69 -3.21
N LEU A 1080 -32.69 -7.43 -2.79
CA LEU A 1080 -33.19 -6.11 -2.35
C LEU A 1080 -32.29 -5.37 -1.35
N VAL A 1081 -31.43 -6.08 -0.62
CA VAL A 1081 -30.47 -5.54 0.35
C VAL A 1081 -29.39 -4.66 -0.32
N SER A 1082 -28.95 -4.96 -1.54
CA SER A 1082 -27.91 -4.19 -2.24
C SER A 1082 -28.45 -2.89 -2.87
N THR A 1083 -29.75 -2.77 -3.11
CA THR A 1083 -30.34 -1.58 -3.72
C THR A 1083 -30.76 -0.52 -2.69
N MET A 1084 -30.86 -0.87 -1.40
CA MET A 1084 -31.28 0.08 -0.34
C MET A 1084 -30.19 1.10 0.03
N THR A 1085 -28.92 0.80 -0.26
CA THR A 1085 -27.78 1.65 0.14
C THR A 1085 -27.42 2.74 -0.86
N THR A 1086 -27.91 2.71 -2.11
CA THR A 1086 -27.31 3.55 -3.18
C THR A 1086 -28.23 4.63 -3.77
N LEU A 1087 -29.56 4.57 -3.60
CA LEU A 1087 -30.47 5.50 -4.28
C LEU A 1087 -31.62 5.92 -3.36
N GLY A 1088 -31.39 6.98 -2.58
CA GLY A 1088 -32.34 7.55 -1.62
C GLY A 1088 -33.60 8.17 -2.24
N THR A 1089 -34.47 7.35 -2.85
CA THR A 1089 -35.83 7.74 -3.23
C THR A 1089 -36.84 6.60 -3.03
N VAL A 1090 -37.95 6.98 -2.38
CA VAL A 1090 -39.30 6.38 -2.37
C VAL A 1090 -39.64 5.34 -1.28
N VAL A 1091 -39.94 5.85 -0.08
CA VAL A 1091 -40.77 5.20 0.97
C VAL A 1091 -42.09 4.61 0.41
N GLY A 1092 -42.62 5.16 -0.69
CA GLY A 1092 -43.86 4.69 -1.33
C GLY A 1092 -43.79 3.40 -2.16
N THR A 1093 -42.60 2.94 -2.61
CA THR A 1093 -42.50 1.73 -3.46
C THR A 1093 -42.48 0.44 -2.63
N LEU A 1094 -41.97 0.52 -1.38
CA LEU A 1094 -41.90 -0.61 -0.46
C LEU A 1094 -43.30 -1.15 -0.06
N GLY A 1095 -44.36 -0.33 -0.11
CA GLY A 1095 -45.71 -0.70 0.33
C GLY A 1095 -46.40 -1.80 -0.49
N PHE A 1096 -45.86 -2.16 -1.67
CA PHE A 1096 -46.40 -3.21 -2.54
C PHE A 1096 -45.63 -4.54 -2.45
N VAL A 1097 -44.53 -4.58 -1.69
CA VAL A 1097 -43.60 -5.72 -1.62
C VAL A 1097 -44.12 -6.79 -0.66
N ALA A 1098 -44.08 -8.05 -1.07
CA ALA A 1098 -44.45 -9.19 -0.24
C ALA A 1098 -43.43 -9.44 0.89
N PRO A 1099 -43.83 -9.93 2.08
CA PRO A 1099 -42.91 -10.19 3.20
C PRO A 1099 -41.71 -11.07 2.82
N GLU A 1100 -41.93 -12.19 2.11
CA GLU A 1100 -40.89 -13.11 1.68
C GLU A 1100 -39.92 -12.51 0.63
N GLN A 1101 -40.35 -11.48 -0.09
CA GLN A 1101 -39.51 -10.78 -1.05
C GLN A 1101 -38.49 -9.87 -0.34
N VAL A 1102 -38.80 -9.36 0.86
CA VAL A 1102 -37.87 -8.55 1.67
C VAL A 1102 -36.75 -9.42 2.27
N THR A 1103 -37.04 -10.68 2.63
CA THR A 1103 -36.04 -11.61 3.18
C THR A 1103 -35.25 -12.38 2.13
N ASN A 1104 -35.69 -12.36 0.86
CA ASN A 1104 -35.11 -13.12 -0.26
C ASN A 1104 -35.06 -14.65 -0.04
N ILE A 1105 -36.02 -15.20 0.72
CA ILE A 1105 -36.13 -16.65 1.01
C ILE A 1105 -37.36 -17.22 0.28
N ASN A 1106 -37.15 -18.22 -0.59
CA ASN A 1106 -38.21 -18.98 -1.28
C ASN A 1106 -39.26 -18.12 -2.05
N VAL A 1107 -38.78 -17.14 -2.82
CA VAL A 1107 -39.63 -16.26 -3.64
C VAL A 1107 -40.14 -16.99 -4.90
N ASP A 1108 -41.47 -17.12 -5.05
CA ASP A 1108 -42.15 -17.64 -6.24
C ASP A 1108 -43.25 -16.68 -6.75
N HIS A 1109 -44.08 -17.10 -7.70
CA HIS A 1109 -45.11 -16.27 -8.34
C HIS A 1109 -46.18 -15.73 -7.37
N ARG A 1110 -46.28 -16.28 -6.15
CA ARG A 1110 -47.24 -15.86 -5.12
C ARG A 1110 -46.91 -14.49 -4.52
N VAL A 1111 -45.73 -13.92 -4.79
CA VAL A 1111 -45.42 -12.51 -4.47
C VAL A 1111 -46.25 -11.53 -5.30
N ASP A 1112 -46.50 -11.83 -6.58
CA ASP A 1112 -47.31 -10.97 -7.45
C ASP A 1112 -48.79 -10.99 -7.02
N ILE A 1113 -49.25 -12.10 -6.43
CA ILE A 1113 -50.59 -12.24 -5.83
C ILE A 1113 -50.73 -11.31 -4.62
N PHE A 1114 -49.71 -11.20 -3.79
CA PHE A 1114 -49.71 -10.27 -2.66
C PHE A 1114 -49.74 -8.82 -3.14
N SER A 1115 -48.89 -8.46 -4.10
CA SER A 1115 -48.89 -7.11 -4.70
C SER A 1115 -50.23 -6.78 -5.37
N LEU A 1116 -50.87 -7.75 -6.03
CA LEU A 1116 -52.23 -7.59 -6.54
C LEU A 1116 -53.23 -7.33 -5.41
N GLY A 1117 -53.12 -8.03 -4.28
CA GLY A 1117 -53.90 -7.76 -3.06
C GLY A 1117 -53.78 -6.32 -2.58
N VAL A 1118 -52.57 -5.76 -2.62
CA VAL A 1118 -52.31 -4.35 -2.27
C VAL A 1118 -53.01 -3.40 -3.26
N ILE A 1119 -52.94 -3.70 -4.57
CA ILE A 1119 -53.61 -2.90 -5.61
C ILE A 1119 -55.13 -2.98 -5.48
N LEU A 1120 -55.69 -4.16 -5.19
CA LEU A 1120 -57.12 -4.35 -4.95
C LEU A 1120 -57.60 -3.54 -3.75
N TYR A 1121 -56.85 -3.59 -2.64
CA TYR A 1121 -57.10 -2.78 -1.46
C TYR A 1121 -57.09 -1.29 -1.80
N GLN A 1122 -56.11 -0.85 -2.61
CA GLN A 1122 -56.01 0.54 -3.06
C GLN A 1122 -57.19 0.96 -3.95
N MET A 1123 -57.63 0.12 -4.89
CA MET A 1123 -58.81 0.42 -5.72
C MET A 1123 -60.09 0.60 -4.89
N LEU A 1124 -60.22 -0.16 -3.81
CA LEU A 1124 -61.40 -0.15 -2.93
C LEU A 1124 -61.43 0.98 -1.91
N THR A 1125 -60.26 1.48 -1.49
CA THR A 1125 -60.13 2.38 -0.33
C THR A 1125 -59.38 3.68 -0.62
N ASN A 1126 -58.76 3.81 -1.80
CA ASN A 1126 -57.79 4.85 -2.17
C ASN A 1126 -56.62 5.00 -1.18
N LYS A 1127 -56.32 3.95 -0.41
CA LYS A 1127 -55.22 3.90 0.57
C LYS A 1127 -54.45 2.60 0.41
N LEU A 1128 -53.21 2.58 0.91
CA LEU A 1128 -52.43 1.34 1.01
C LEU A 1128 -52.76 0.59 2.31
N PRO A 1129 -52.74 -0.76 2.31
CA PRO A 1129 -53.03 -1.59 3.47
C PRO A 1129 -51.95 -1.53 4.56
N PHE A 1130 -50.72 -1.20 4.20
CA PHE A 1130 -49.57 -1.07 5.11
C PHE A 1130 -48.93 0.31 4.93
N ASN A 1131 -48.71 1.02 6.03
CA ASN A 1131 -48.07 2.33 6.07
C ASN A 1131 -47.09 2.38 7.26
N GLY A 1132 -46.10 3.28 7.21
CA GLY A 1132 -45.14 3.54 8.29
C GLY A 1132 -44.46 4.91 8.11
N GLU A 1133 -44.04 5.54 9.21
CA GLU A 1133 -43.43 6.89 9.19
C GLU A 1133 -42.02 6.90 8.57
N ASN A 1134 -41.37 5.73 8.49
CA ASN A 1134 -40.07 5.51 7.85
C ASN A 1134 -39.99 4.08 7.30
N GLU A 1135 -38.91 3.76 6.57
CA GLU A 1135 -38.74 2.48 5.87
C GLU A 1135 -38.78 1.27 6.81
N ILE A 1136 -38.18 1.37 7.99
CA ILE A 1136 -38.16 0.29 8.99
C ILE A 1136 -39.56 0.06 9.56
N ALA A 1137 -40.31 1.13 9.85
CA ALA A 1137 -41.69 1.05 10.34
C ALA A 1137 -42.63 0.44 9.28
N LEU A 1138 -42.42 0.77 8.00
CA LEU A 1138 -43.18 0.21 6.89
C LEU A 1138 -42.86 -1.28 6.69
N ILE A 1139 -41.57 -1.68 6.73
CA ILE A 1139 -41.18 -3.09 6.70
C ILE A 1139 -41.80 -3.85 7.88
N HIS A 1140 -41.70 -3.31 9.10
CA HIS A 1140 -42.35 -3.91 10.27
C HIS A 1140 -43.86 -4.10 10.07
N SER A 1141 -44.54 -3.10 9.50
CA SER A 1141 -45.98 -3.16 9.16
C SER A 1141 -46.30 -4.27 8.15
N ILE A 1142 -45.45 -4.43 7.12
CA ILE A 1142 -45.58 -5.49 6.11
C ILE A 1142 -45.44 -6.89 6.73
N PHE A 1143 -44.57 -7.09 7.72
CA PHE A 1143 -44.40 -8.40 8.35
C PHE A 1143 -45.44 -8.71 9.43
N ASN A 1144 -45.78 -7.72 10.26
CA ASN A 1144 -46.40 -7.97 11.57
C ASN A 1144 -47.80 -7.38 11.75
N THR A 1145 -48.26 -6.50 10.85
CA THR A 1145 -49.54 -5.81 11.00
C THR A 1145 -50.63 -6.43 10.13
N VAL A 1146 -51.81 -6.65 10.71
CA VAL A 1146 -53.02 -7.03 9.99
C VAL A 1146 -53.62 -5.76 9.35
N PRO A 1147 -53.88 -5.74 8.03
CA PRO A 1147 -54.42 -4.55 7.39
C PRO A 1147 -55.86 -4.27 7.86
N PRO A 1148 -56.27 -3.00 8.00
CA PRO A 1148 -57.66 -2.65 8.33
C PRO A 1148 -58.63 -3.24 7.30
N HIS A 1149 -59.80 -3.72 7.73
CA HIS A 1149 -60.77 -4.27 6.80
C HIS A 1149 -61.22 -3.19 5.78
N PRO A 1150 -61.20 -3.45 4.45
CA PRO A 1150 -61.68 -2.50 3.46
C PRO A 1150 -63.07 -1.92 3.77
N SER A 1151 -63.98 -2.73 4.32
CA SER A 1151 -65.32 -2.30 4.73
C SER A 1151 -65.32 -1.25 5.84
N GLU A 1152 -64.28 -1.16 6.68
CA GLU A 1152 -64.15 -0.09 7.69
C GLU A 1152 -63.90 1.28 7.06
N ILE A 1153 -63.34 1.31 5.85
CA ILE A 1153 -63.04 2.55 5.10
C ILE A 1153 -64.16 2.86 4.10
N ASN A 1154 -64.73 1.82 3.48
CA ASN A 1154 -65.82 1.94 2.51
C ASN A 1154 -66.88 0.85 2.74
N ASN A 1155 -67.94 1.21 3.46
CA ASN A 1155 -69.04 0.32 3.83
C ASN A 1155 -69.82 -0.28 2.64
N ALA A 1156 -69.58 0.18 1.40
CA ALA A 1156 -70.24 -0.33 0.20
C ALA A 1156 -69.60 -1.60 -0.37
N ILE A 1157 -68.49 -2.08 0.21
CA ILE A 1157 -67.75 -3.27 -0.24
C ILE A 1157 -68.46 -4.54 0.21
N SER A 1158 -68.69 -5.48 -0.71
CA SER A 1158 -69.31 -6.76 -0.34
C SER A 1158 -68.38 -7.60 0.56
N PRO A 1159 -68.93 -8.32 1.57
CA PRO A 1159 -68.12 -9.20 2.43
C PRO A 1159 -67.35 -10.28 1.65
N LYS A 1160 -67.89 -10.72 0.50
CA LYS A 1160 -67.24 -11.69 -0.39
C LYS A 1160 -65.98 -11.09 -1.03
N PHE A 1161 -66.05 -9.84 -1.47
CA PHE A 1161 -64.94 -9.16 -2.10
C PHE A 1161 -63.85 -8.76 -1.10
N GLU A 1162 -64.24 -8.34 0.11
CA GLU A 1162 -63.31 -8.12 1.22
C GLU A 1162 -62.51 -9.37 1.57
N ALA A 1163 -63.18 -10.53 1.72
CA ALA A 1163 -62.51 -11.78 2.04
C ALA A 1163 -61.48 -12.19 0.96
N LEU A 1164 -61.77 -11.90 -0.31
CA LEU A 1164 -60.84 -12.13 -1.41
C LEU A 1164 -59.58 -11.26 -1.28
N VAL A 1165 -59.74 -9.95 -1.03
CA VAL A 1165 -58.62 -9.01 -0.86
C VAL A 1165 -57.73 -9.41 0.30
N LEU A 1166 -58.33 -9.74 1.45
CA LEU A 1166 -57.59 -10.15 2.64
C LEU A 1166 -56.85 -11.47 2.45
N ARG A 1167 -57.44 -12.42 1.70
CA ARG A 1167 -56.76 -13.68 1.34
C ARG A 1167 -55.55 -13.46 0.42
N CYS A 1168 -55.59 -12.47 -0.48
CA CYS A 1168 -54.40 -12.08 -1.25
C CYS A 1168 -53.29 -11.50 -0.36
N LEU A 1169 -53.66 -10.79 0.72
CA LEU A 1169 -52.75 -10.11 1.66
C LEU A 1169 -52.27 -10.97 2.85
N GLU A 1170 -52.61 -12.27 2.87
CA GLU A 1170 -52.17 -13.21 3.92
C GLU A 1170 -50.65 -13.21 4.04
N LYS A 1171 -50.08 -13.13 5.24
CA LYS A 1171 -48.61 -13.08 5.38
C LYS A 1171 -47.97 -14.44 5.09
N ASN A 1172 -48.67 -15.51 5.44
CA ASN A 1172 -48.25 -16.88 5.15
C ASN A 1172 -48.59 -17.24 3.70
N VAL A 1173 -47.55 -17.53 2.91
CA VAL A 1173 -47.66 -17.84 1.47
C VAL A 1173 -48.58 -19.03 1.18
N GLU A 1174 -48.59 -20.05 2.04
CA GLU A 1174 -49.44 -21.24 1.89
C GLU A 1174 -50.94 -20.95 2.14
N LYS A 1175 -51.26 -19.83 2.78
CA LYS A 1175 -52.66 -19.41 3.03
C LYS A 1175 -53.20 -18.46 1.97
N ARG A 1176 -52.34 -17.90 1.12
CA ARG A 1176 -52.75 -17.07 -0.04
C ARG A 1176 -53.43 -17.93 -1.10
N PHE A 1177 -54.01 -17.26 -2.10
CA PHE A 1177 -54.31 -17.92 -3.36
C PHE A 1177 -53.01 -18.49 -3.95
N GLN A 1178 -53.06 -19.74 -4.42
CA GLN A 1178 -51.86 -20.40 -4.95
C GLN A 1178 -51.65 -20.06 -6.42
N THR A 1179 -52.71 -19.64 -7.13
CA THR A 1179 -52.63 -19.16 -8.50
C THR A 1179 -53.57 -17.99 -8.73
N VAL A 1180 -53.27 -17.14 -9.71
CA VAL A 1180 -54.19 -16.06 -10.14
C VAL A 1180 -55.49 -16.59 -10.75
N GLN A 1181 -55.51 -17.86 -11.19
CA GLN A 1181 -56.70 -18.52 -11.70
C GLN A 1181 -57.75 -18.72 -10.59
N GLU A 1182 -57.33 -19.08 -9.37
CA GLU A 1182 -58.23 -19.19 -8.21
C GLU A 1182 -58.87 -17.84 -7.84
N ILE A 1183 -58.16 -16.72 -8.08
CA ILE A 1183 -58.70 -15.38 -7.89
C ILE A 1183 -59.81 -15.12 -8.92
N ILE A 1184 -59.56 -15.42 -10.21
CA ILE A 1184 -60.57 -15.27 -11.28
C ILE A 1184 -61.84 -16.06 -10.97
N GLU A 1185 -61.71 -17.28 -10.47
CA GLU A 1185 -62.83 -18.14 -10.09
C GLU A 1185 -63.61 -17.60 -8.89
N SER A 1186 -62.90 -16.97 -7.93
CA SER A 1186 -63.51 -16.34 -6.75
C SER A 1186 -64.24 -15.03 -7.06
N LEU A 1187 -63.89 -14.37 -8.18
CA LEU A 1187 -64.57 -13.17 -8.72
C LEU A 1187 -65.87 -13.49 -9.49
N GLY A 1188 -66.24 -14.77 -9.61
CA GLY A 1188 -67.44 -15.28 -10.29
C GLY A 1188 -68.70 -15.26 -9.43
#